data_AF-A0A6G6KA28-F1
#
_entry.id   AF-A0A6G6KA28-F1
#
_cell.length_a   1.000
_cell.length_b   1.000
_cell.length_c   1.000
_cell.angle_alpha   90.00
_cell.angle_beta   90.00
_cell.angle_gamma   90.00
#
_symmetry.space_group_name_H-M   'P 1'
#
loop_
_entity.id
_entity.type
_entity.pdbx_description
1 polymer ?
#
loop_
_entity_poly.entity_id
_entity_poly.type
_entity_poly.pdbx_seq_one_letter_code
_entity_poly.pdbx_strand_id
1 'polypeptide(L)'
;MSTRFCFSCFAVVQVLTCASLVSAEVPVVTVEPQPFLAATRQVMEATAFLGSAFTAEETAALQQCIQQNDAAAVEKAQRILDARTLFLVTINPEQRVKVAATQSLPKLDEAGWHQYLVKVVNEAGTTAPLKVNSPEAGQVFFRYYPQPGKADPPPPSPPLSARWLDAQMWDAPPMRPALSGLNVEYRIIGLYSRDAGKREARFSFDTGQGTQDLGFRAEASVLFDCKPAPEVTLRVKDEHGEPCMASFTIRDAAGRVHPSQFKRLAPDFGFQQQIYREDGEKLKLPHGVYQILFQRGPESLPEKREVTVDANTKELAFQVKRWIDPAKLGWWSGDHHIHAAGCAHYTSPTEGVHAPDMARHCQGEDLKVGANLTWGPCFDYQKQFFTGQEDKTSRHPFLLRYDIEVSGFGSHKSGHLCLLRLKDQMYPGGDSSNHWPTLGLNTLRWAQKQGAVCGPAHSATGLQVSSTELPNYEIPPFDGIGANEYIVDVTHEVEGPDGKPVPAVDFMSTVDTAPLWELNIWYHTLNAGFRTRISGETDFPCIYGERVGLGRSYAKVDGRLTYDAWCDAIEKGRCYVSDGFSHLMEFSANGVPVGEKNSEVHLAKPGKVTLKAQVASLLAENPLPEFYGQKAPPGSENLKNWGRHYDAFYRKPYWHVERARIPGTREVPVEVIVNGKPVAKRTLKADGNVNDVSFDVDIPHSSWVALRILPSAHTNPIFVVVDEKPIRSSRRSVEWCLKCVDQCWTSKEPTYDEDEKEDARAAYEHARVVYRKRLEESVAE
;
A
#
# COMPACT_ATOMS: atom_id res chain seq x y z
N MET A 1 12.17 83.27 22.31
CA MET A 1 10.91 83.19 23.07
C MET A 1 10.51 81.73 23.12
N SER A 2 10.62 81.15 24.30
CA SER A 2 10.39 79.73 24.57
C SER A 2 8.91 79.43 24.74
N THR A 3 8.42 78.37 24.13
CA THR A 3 7.15 77.74 24.52
C THR A 3 7.37 76.24 24.63
N ARG A 4 7.28 75.77 25.89
CA ARG A 4 7.42 74.38 26.32
C ARG A 4 6.13 73.62 26.01
N PHE A 5 6.24 72.41 25.49
CA PHE A 5 5.19 71.39 25.59
C PHE A 5 5.79 70.14 26.23
N CYS A 6 5.27 69.78 27.41
CA CYS A 6 5.61 68.57 28.15
C CYS A 6 5.06 67.34 27.42
N PHE A 7 5.91 66.36 27.13
CA PHE A 7 5.51 64.98 26.89
C PHE A 7 5.52 64.23 28.23
N SER A 8 4.35 63.81 28.71
CA SER A 8 4.23 62.86 29.82
C SER A 8 4.47 61.45 29.30
N CYS A 9 5.51 60.78 29.81
CA CYS A 9 5.69 59.33 29.67
C CYS A 9 4.61 58.58 30.45
N PHE A 10 3.69 57.92 29.75
CA PHE A 10 2.88 56.84 30.34
C PHE A 10 3.67 55.53 30.21
N ALA A 11 4.20 55.06 31.34
CA ALA A 11 4.66 53.68 31.47
C ALA A 11 3.43 52.76 31.51
N VAL A 12 3.18 52.02 30.43
CA VAL A 12 2.22 50.91 30.42
C VAL A 12 2.89 49.73 31.11
N VAL A 13 2.58 49.54 32.40
CA VAL A 13 2.86 48.30 33.11
C VAL A 13 1.88 47.26 32.56
N GLN A 14 2.34 46.41 31.64
CA GLN A 14 1.63 45.17 31.31
C GLN A 14 1.70 44.25 32.53
N VAL A 15 0.64 44.26 33.33
CA VAL A 15 0.39 43.21 34.31
C VAL A 15 0.07 41.93 33.53
N LEU A 16 1.07 41.04 33.42
CA LEU A 16 0.83 39.63 33.11
C LEU A 16 -0.04 39.06 34.24
N THR A 17 -1.36 39.04 34.04
CA THR A 17 -2.25 38.21 34.85
C THR A 17 -1.96 36.75 34.49
N CYS A 18 -1.15 36.09 35.33
CA CYS A 18 -1.11 34.63 35.39
C CYS A 18 -2.54 34.16 35.69
N ALA A 19 -3.25 33.66 34.68
CA ALA A 19 -4.44 32.86 34.90
C ALA A 19 -3.99 31.63 35.71
N SER A 20 -4.31 31.60 36.99
CA SER A 20 -4.19 30.41 37.81
C SER A 20 -5.01 29.29 37.16
N LEU A 21 -4.31 28.24 36.71
CA LEU A 21 -4.90 26.97 36.28
C LEU A 21 -5.62 26.35 37.49
N VAL A 22 -6.87 26.73 37.73
CA VAL A 22 -7.70 26.14 38.78
C VAL A 22 -8.18 24.79 38.24
N SER A 23 -7.63 23.70 38.77
CA SER A 23 -8.15 22.35 38.56
C SER A 23 -9.56 22.26 39.14
N ALA A 24 -10.49 21.67 38.40
CA ALA A 24 -11.83 21.43 38.93
C ALA A 24 -11.78 20.38 40.05
N GLU A 25 -12.48 20.63 41.14
CA GLU A 25 -12.75 19.60 42.14
C GLU A 25 -13.60 18.49 41.52
N VAL A 26 -13.18 17.24 41.73
CA VAL A 26 -13.91 16.07 41.22
C VAL A 26 -14.91 15.63 42.29
N PRO A 27 -16.23 15.71 42.04
CA PRO A 27 -17.21 15.40 43.05
C PRO A 27 -17.31 13.89 43.26
N VAL A 28 -17.40 13.43 44.51
CA VAL A 28 -17.87 12.08 44.81
C VAL A 28 -19.39 12.07 44.67
N VAL A 29 -19.93 11.17 43.84
CA VAL A 29 -21.36 11.09 43.57
C VAL A 29 -21.91 9.80 44.18
N THR A 30 -22.99 9.90 44.95
CA THR A 30 -23.63 8.73 45.54
C THR A 30 -24.24 7.84 44.45
N VAL A 31 -23.79 6.59 44.37
CA VAL A 31 -24.27 5.58 43.42
C VAL A 31 -24.38 4.22 44.10
N GLU A 32 -25.16 3.32 43.52
CA GLU A 32 -25.29 1.94 43.99
C GLU A 32 -23.94 1.19 43.92
N PRO A 33 -23.53 0.45 44.98
CA PRO A 33 -22.28 -0.30 44.99
C PRO A 33 -22.13 -1.26 43.82
N GLN A 34 -23.22 -1.96 43.49
CA GLN A 34 -23.40 -2.67 42.23
C GLN A 34 -24.35 -1.83 41.35
N PRO A 35 -23.95 -1.41 40.13
CA PRO A 35 -22.90 -2.00 39.29
C PRO A 35 -21.55 -1.28 39.30
N PHE A 36 -21.39 -0.21 40.09
CA PHE A 36 -20.20 0.65 40.05
C PHE A 36 -18.88 -0.09 40.29
N LEU A 37 -18.84 -0.97 41.29
CA LEU A 37 -17.63 -1.71 41.65
C LEU A 37 -17.30 -2.83 40.63
N ALA A 38 -18.31 -3.37 39.93
CA ALA A 38 -18.06 -4.26 38.80
C ALA A 38 -17.39 -3.50 37.63
N ALA A 39 -17.85 -2.28 37.32
CA ALA A 39 -17.21 -1.43 36.32
C ALA A 39 -15.79 -1.00 36.74
N THR A 40 -15.57 -0.77 38.04
CA THR A 40 -14.23 -0.48 38.61
C THR A 40 -13.23 -1.59 38.29
N ARG A 41 -13.65 -2.87 38.40
CA ARG A 41 -12.80 -4.01 38.02
C ARG A 41 -12.37 -3.95 36.55
N GLN A 42 -13.30 -3.62 35.64
CA GLN A 42 -13.00 -3.50 34.21
C GLN A 42 -11.98 -2.39 33.93
N VAL A 43 -12.07 -1.25 34.63
CA VAL A 43 -11.09 -0.16 34.53
C VAL A 43 -9.71 -0.60 35.02
N MET A 44 -9.64 -1.35 36.12
CA MET A 44 -8.38 -1.90 36.64
C MET A 44 -7.72 -2.86 35.63
N GLU A 45 -8.49 -3.77 35.06
CA GLU A 45 -8.01 -4.73 34.05
C GLU A 45 -7.53 -4.02 32.77
N ALA A 46 -8.32 -3.06 32.26
CA ALA A 46 -7.98 -2.31 31.06
C ALA A 46 -6.74 -1.42 31.25
N THR A 47 -6.63 -0.68 32.36
CA THR A 47 -5.47 0.18 32.63
C THR A 47 -4.18 -0.63 32.83
N ALA A 48 -4.26 -1.82 33.42
CA ALA A 48 -3.14 -2.74 33.52
C ALA A 48 -2.69 -3.25 32.14
N PHE A 49 -3.63 -3.68 31.29
CA PHE A 49 -3.34 -4.10 29.92
C PHE A 49 -2.66 -3.01 29.08
N LEU A 50 -3.09 -1.75 29.24
CA LEU A 50 -2.54 -0.60 28.50
C LEU A 50 -1.17 -0.11 29.01
N GLY A 51 -0.58 -0.78 30.01
CA GLY A 51 0.72 -0.42 30.59
C GLY A 51 0.66 0.72 31.61
N SER A 52 -0.52 1.02 32.15
CA SER A 52 -0.79 2.13 33.09
C SER A 52 -1.42 1.65 34.40
N ALA A 53 -0.99 0.49 34.89
CA ALA A 53 -1.58 -0.18 36.05
C ALA A 53 -1.67 0.74 37.29
N PHE A 54 -2.65 0.45 38.15
CA PHE A 54 -2.67 1.00 39.50
C PHE A 54 -1.44 0.55 40.29
N THR A 55 -0.98 1.35 41.25
CA THR A 55 0.08 0.90 42.17
C THR A 55 -0.39 -0.35 42.92
N ALA A 56 0.54 -1.13 43.48
CA ALA A 56 0.18 -2.32 44.26
C ALA A 56 -0.78 -1.97 45.43
N GLU A 57 -0.57 -0.81 46.05
CA GLU A 57 -1.40 -0.29 47.15
C GLU A 57 -2.82 0.10 46.67
N GLU A 58 -2.93 0.89 45.60
CA GLU A 58 -4.22 1.26 45.02
C GLU A 58 -4.99 0.03 44.51
N THR A 59 -4.28 -0.91 43.87
CA THR A 59 -4.88 -2.16 43.36
C THR A 59 -5.49 -2.97 44.51
N ALA A 60 -4.73 -3.17 45.59
CA ALA A 60 -5.22 -3.88 46.78
C ALA A 60 -6.42 -3.14 47.42
N ALA A 61 -6.36 -1.80 47.50
CA ALA A 61 -7.44 -0.99 48.04
C ALA A 61 -8.72 -1.07 47.20
N LEU A 62 -8.62 -1.01 45.86
CA LEU A 62 -9.76 -1.15 44.95
C LEU A 62 -10.34 -2.58 45.01
N GLN A 63 -9.50 -3.62 45.06
CA GLN A 63 -9.94 -5.00 45.26
C GLN A 63 -10.72 -5.17 46.56
N GLN A 64 -10.26 -4.55 47.66
CA GLN A 64 -10.98 -4.54 48.92
C GLN A 64 -12.34 -3.84 48.79
N CYS A 65 -12.40 -2.69 48.11
CA CYS A 65 -13.68 -1.99 47.86
C CYS A 65 -14.67 -2.89 47.11
N ILE A 66 -14.19 -3.58 46.06
CA ILE A 66 -14.99 -4.53 45.27
C ILE A 66 -15.53 -5.68 46.14
N GLN A 67 -14.75 -6.16 47.11
CA GLN A 67 -15.19 -7.22 48.04
C GLN A 67 -16.19 -6.71 49.08
N GLN A 68 -15.99 -5.50 49.60
CA GLN A 68 -16.88 -4.88 50.61
C GLN A 68 -18.25 -4.53 50.03
N ASN A 69 -18.28 -4.00 48.81
CA ASN A 69 -19.50 -3.75 48.03
C ASN A 69 -20.59 -2.96 48.77
N ASP A 70 -20.19 -1.91 49.50
CA ASP A 70 -21.07 -0.98 50.22
C ASP A 70 -20.83 0.49 49.81
N ALA A 71 -21.60 1.41 50.38
CA ALA A 71 -21.50 2.84 50.04
C ALA A 71 -20.14 3.45 50.41
N ALA A 72 -19.50 2.99 51.49
CA ALA A 72 -18.18 3.47 51.90
C ALA A 72 -17.09 3.00 50.93
N ALA A 73 -17.21 1.76 50.43
CA ALA A 73 -16.36 1.22 49.38
C ALA A 73 -16.50 2.00 48.07
N VAL A 74 -17.71 2.43 47.69
CA VAL A 74 -17.94 3.28 46.51
C VAL A 74 -17.22 4.62 46.64
N GLU A 75 -17.38 5.31 47.77
CA GLU A 75 -16.70 6.59 48.01
C GLU A 75 -15.18 6.44 47.96
N LYS A 76 -14.64 5.40 48.62
CA LYS A 76 -13.20 5.11 48.62
C LYS A 76 -12.68 4.79 47.21
N ALA A 77 -13.40 3.96 46.45
CA ALA A 77 -13.04 3.63 45.08
C ALA A 77 -13.08 4.86 44.16
N GLN A 78 -14.12 5.71 44.26
CA GLN A 78 -14.17 6.97 43.52
C GLN A 78 -12.97 7.85 43.82
N ARG A 79 -12.58 8.05 45.08
CA ARG A 79 -11.41 8.86 45.41
C ARG A 79 -10.11 8.35 44.79
N ILE A 80 -9.92 7.03 44.73
CA ILE A 80 -8.75 6.42 44.08
C ILE A 80 -8.77 6.66 42.56
N LEU A 81 -9.92 6.49 41.92
CA LEU A 81 -10.08 6.72 40.48
C LEU A 81 -10.00 8.23 40.12
N ASP A 82 -10.57 9.09 40.95
CA ASP A 82 -10.57 10.55 40.80
C ASP A 82 -9.14 11.10 40.80
N ALA A 83 -8.24 10.54 41.62
CA ALA A 83 -6.83 10.91 41.65
C ALA A 83 -6.10 10.69 40.31
N ARG A 84 -6.63 9.80 39.45
CA ARG A 84 -6.10 9.53 38.10
C ARG A 84 -6.95 10.13 36.97
N THR A 85 -8.02 10.83 37.33
CA THR A 85 -8.90 11.48 36.38
C THR A 85 -8.23 12.74 35.85
N LEU A 86 -8.24 12.93 34.53
CA LEU A 86 -7.80 14.14 33.84
C LEU A 86 -8.97 15.02 33.43
N PHE A 87 -10.10 14.41 33.05
CA PHE A 87 -11.30 15.10 32.62
C PHE A 87 -12.50 14.69 33.45
N LEU A 88 -13.20 15.67 34.01
CA LEU A 88 -14.55 15.53 34.52
C LEU A 88 -15.52 15.92 33.40
N VAL A 89 -16.32 14.96 32.96
CA VAL A 89 -17.39 15.15 31.97
C VAL A 89 -18.73 15.04 32.69
N THR A 90 -19.56 16.08 32.58
CA THR A 90 -20.94 16.07 33.10
C THR A 90 -21.90 16.12 31.93
N ILE A 91 -22.82 15.14 31.88
CA ILE A 91 -23.90 15.06 30.90
C ILE A 91 -25.19 15.36 31.65
N ASN A 92 -25.74 16.55 31.45
CA ASN A 92 -26.94 16.97 32.16
C ASN A 92 -28.21 16.25 31.62
N PRO A 93 -29.39 16.37 32.27
CA PRO A 93 -30.62 15.71 31.81
C PRO A 93 -31.06 16.06 30.38
N GLU A 94 -30.68 17.23 29.86
CA GLU A 94 -30.92 17.64 28.46
C GLU A 94 -29.86 17.13 27.47
N GLN A 95 -28.99 16.19 27.89
CA GLN A 95 -27.87 15.63 27.11
C GLN A 95 -26.81 16.64 26.70
N ARG A 96 -26.68 17.77 27.41
CA ARG A 96 -25.60 18.73 27.21
C ARG A 96 -24.35 18.30 27.95
N VAL A 97 -23.24 18.31 27.23
CA VAL A 97 -21.93 17.90 27.74
C VAL A 97 -21.12 19.13 28.19
N LYS A 98 -20.67 19.08 29.45
CA LYS A 98 -19.69 20.00 30.04
C LYS A 98 -18.42 19.23 30.38
N VAL A 99 -17.27 19.84 30.13
CA VAL A 99 -15.96 19.25 30.48
C VAL A 99 -15.15 20.20 31.36
N ALA A 100 -14.40 19.64 32.30
CA ALA A 100 -13.39 20.36 33.08
C ALA A 100 -12.12 19.53 33.25
N ALA A 101 -10.96 20.18 33.23
CA ALA A 101 -9.69 19.56 33.57
C ALA A 101 -9.52 19.48 35.10
N THR A 102 -9.07 18.33 35.60
CA THR A 102 -9.01 18.04 37.03
C THR A 102 -7.58 17.98 37.58
N GLN A 103 -6.58 17.99 36.70
CA GLN A 103 -5.16 18.00 37.07
C GLN A 103 -4.47 19.27 36.58
N SER A 104 -3.54 19.76 37.39
CA SER A 104 -2.63 20.85 37.02
C SER A 104 -1.34 20.24 36.45
N LEU A 105 -1.04 20.51 35.18
CA LEU A 105 0.19 20.09 34.50
C LEU A 105 0.40 18.56 34.40
N PRO A 106 -0.54 17.80 33.83
CA PRO A 106 -0.36 16.37 33.54
C PRO A 106 0.87 16.08 32.66
N LYS A 107 1.43 14.88 32.77
CA LYS A 107 2.62 14.44 32.02
C LYS A 107 2.24 13.64 30.77
N LEU A 108 2.97 13.85 29.69
CA LEU A 108 2.96 12.95 28.54
C LEU A 108 4.39 12.52 28.24
N ASP A 109 4.55 11.50 27.42
CA ASP A 109 5.85 11.06 26.92
C ASP A 109 5.92 11.37 25.42
N GLU A 110 6.97 12.06 25.00
CA GLU A 110 7.24 12.28 23.57
C GLU A 110 7.37 10.92 22.87
N ALA A 111 6.78 10.79 21.68
CA ALA A 111 6.66 9.53 20.95
C ALA A 111 5.98 8.39 21.73
N GLY A 112 5.30 8.66 22.84
CA GLY A 112 4.65 7.67 23.70
C GLY A 112 3.17 7.92 23.93
N TRP A 113 2.48 6.86 24.35
CA TRP A 113 1.08 6.91 24.73
C TRP A 113 0.95 6.89 26.25
N HIS A 114 0.31 7.92 26.82
CA HIS A 114 -0.04 7.98 28.24
C HIS A 114 -1.54 7.81 28.42
N GLN A 115 -1.96 7.13 29.50
CA GLN A 115 -3.38 6.89 29.78
C GLN A 115 -3.85 7.73 30.96
N TYR A 116 -5.04 8.30 30.85
CA TYR A 116 -5.73 9.01 31.91
C TYR A 116 -7.17 8.51 32.06
N LEU A 117 -7.79 8.77 33.20
CA LEU A 117 -9.22 8.50 33.38
C LEU A 117 -10.07 9.73 33.00
N VAL A 118 -11.26 9.45 32.49
CA VAL A 118 -12.33 10.42 32.28
C VAL A 118 -13.49 10.01 33.19
N LYS A 119 -13.82 10.84 34.18
CA LYS A 119 -15.00 10.63 35.02
C LYS A 119 -16.21 11.17 34.30
N VAL A 120 -17.21 10.34 34.06
CA VAL A 120 -18.47 10.72 33.44
C VAL A 120 -19.54 10.74 34.51
N VAL A 121 -20.06 11.93 34.84
CA VAL A 121 -21.28 12.13 35.63
C VAL A 121 -22.45 12.23 34.65
N ASN A 122 -23.24 11.17 34.55
CA ASN A 122 -24.24 10.97 33.50
C ASN A 122 -25.66 11.10 34.06
N GLU A 123 -26.12 12.33 34.26
CA GLU A 123 -27.46 12.63 34.78
C GLU A 123 -28.56 12.33 33.76
N ALA A 124 -28.21 12.30 32.46
CA ALA A 124 -29.11 11.88 31.38
C ALA A 124 -29.39 10.38 31.31
N GLY A 125 -28.54 9.54 31.94
CA GLY A 125 -28.59 8.09 31.74
C GLY A 125 -28.31 7.66 30.30
N THR A 126 -27.55 8.45 29.52
CA THR A 126 -27.29 8.13 28.11
C THR A 126 -26.43 6.87 27.97
N THR A 127 -26.68 6.12 26.91
CA THR A 127 -25.90 4.95 26.49
C THR A 127 -25.14 5.19 25.19
N ALA A 128 -25.18 6.41 24.67
CA ALA A 128 -24.39 6.78 23.50
C ALA A 128 -22.87 6.72 23.80
N PRO A 129 -22.01 6.44 22.80
CA PRO A 129 -20.57 6.48 22.99
C PRO A 129 -20.09 7.89 23.33
N LEU A 130 -19.12 7.99 24.25
CA LEU A 130 -18.44 9.24 24.57
C LEU A 130 -17.30 9.46 23.58
N LYS A 131 -17.33 10.56 22.84
CA LYS A 131 -16.28 10.94 21.88
C LYS A 131 -15.43 12.06 22.43
N VAL A 132 -14.14 12.06 22.08
CA VAL A 132 -13.20 13.15 22.36
C VAL A 132 -12.82 13.84 21.06
N ASN A 133 -12.73 15.17 21.10
CA ASN A 133 -12.21 15.98 20.01
C ASN A 133 -11.15 16.94 20.54
N SER A 134 -10.09 17.15 19.78
CA SER A 134 -9.08 18.17 20.05
C SER A 134 -8.54 18.74 18.73
N PRO A 135 -8.51 20.08 18.56
CA PRO A 135 -7.90 20.69 17.38
C PRO A 135 -6.42 20.31 17.20
N GLU A 136 -5.70 20.16 18.30
CA GLU A 136 -4.29 19.75 18.32
C GLU A 136 -4.11 18.25 18.01
N ALA A 137 -5.18 17.45 18.13
CA ALA A 137 -5.22 16.06 17.68
C ALA A 137 -5.54 15.89 16.19
N GLY A 138 -5.85 16.97 15.47
CA GLY A 138 -6.24 16.93 14.06
C GLY A 138 -5.21 16.29 13.11
N GLN A 139 -5.68 15.90 11.92
CA GLN A 139 -4.83 15.30 10.89
C GLN A 139 -3.68 16.24 10.48
N VAL A 140 -2.49 15.69 10.27
CA VAL A 140 -1.30 16.46 9.86
C VAL A 140 -1.12 16.56 8.34
N PHE A 141 -2.00 15.91 7.58
CA PHE A 141 -2.08 15.96 6.13
C PHE A 141 -3.51 15.62 5.69
N PHE A 142 -3.85 15.95 4.45
CA PHE A 142 -5.14 15.59 3.86
C PHE A 142 -4.97 15.02 2.46
N ARG A 143 -5.85 14.08 2.12
CA ARG A 143 -6.03 13.60 0.76
C ARG A 143 -7.06 14.50 0.10
N TYR A 144 -6.61 15.27 -0.88
CA TYR A 144 -7.47 16.12 -1.68
C TYR A 144 -7.12 15.87 -3.14
N TYR A 145 -8.13 15.58 -3.96
CA TYR A 145 -7.96 15.56 -5.40
C TYR A 145 -8.42 16.90 -5.94
N PRO A 146 -7.51 17.74 -6.47
CA PRO A 146 -7.89 18.98 -7.12
C PRO A 146 -8.93 18.69 -8.19
N GLN A 147 -10.03 19.45 -8.16
CA GLN A 147 -11.07 19.37 -9.17
C GLN A 147 -10.95 20.59 -10.08
N PRO A 148 -10.89 20.41 -11.41
CA PRO A 148 -10.85 21.54 -12.33
C PRO A 148 -11.97 22.55 -12.04
N GLY A 149 -11.61 23.82 -11.86
CA GLY A 149 -12.55 24.91 -11.58
C GLY A 149 -13.04 25.02 -10.14
N LYS A 150 -12.54 24.21 -9.19
CA LYS A 150 -12.82 24.39 -7.75
C LYS A 150 -11.59 24.93 -7.03
N ALA A 151 -11.80 25.91 -6.16
CA ALA A 151 -10.75 26.41 -5.28
C ALA A 151 -10.32 25.34 -4.27
N ASP A 152 -9.04 25.33 -3.93
CA ASP A 152 -8.52 24.46 -2.88
C ASP A 152 -9.23 24.72 -1.55
N PRO A 153 -9.43 23.67 -0.74
CA PRO A 153 -9.93 23.86 0.61
C PRO A 153 -8.98 24.78 1.39
N PRO A 154 -9.49 25.68 2.24
CA PRO A 154 -8.65 26.55 3.05
C PRO A 154 -7.71 25.72 3.94
N PRO A 155 -6.51 26.24 4.25
CA PRO A 155 -5.56 25.53 5.09
C PRO A 155 -6.20 25.20 6.44
N PRO A 156 -5.96 23.98 6.94
CA PRO A 156 -6.69 23.47 8.08
C PRO A 156 -6.22 24.21 9.34
N SER A 157 -7.16 24.64 10.19
CA SER A 157 -6.87 25.32 11.47
C SER A 157 -7.03 24.35 12.65
N PRO A 158 -6.11 24.33 13.64
CA PRO A 158 -4.88 25.12 13.73
C PRO A 158 -3.81 24.63 12.73
N PRO A 159 -2.74 25.41 12.47
CA PRO A 159 -1.66 25.03 11.56
C PRO A 159 -1.08 23.65 11.87
N LEU A 160 -0.56 22.96 10.86
CA LEU A 160 -0.05 21.58 11.00
C LEU A 160 1.03 21.43 12.09
N SER A 161 1.86 22.45 12.29
CA SER A 161 2.87 22.48 13.37
C SER A 161 2.25 22.40 14.76
N ALA A 162 1.05 22.95 14.96
CA ALA A 162 0.31 22.94 16.22
C ALA A 162 -0.44 21.61 16.46
N ARG A 163 -0.46 20.69 15.50
CA ARG A 163 -1.15 19.39 15.61
C ARG A 163 -0.23 18.30 16.16
N TRP A 164 0.26 18.53 17.37
CA TRP A 164 1.28 17.70 18.01
C TRP A 164 0.71 16.49 18.79
N LEU A 165 -0.57 16.54 19.15
CA LEU A 165 -1.25 15.55 20.01
C LEU A 165 -1.91 14.47 19.16
N ASP A 166 -2.15 13.28 19.71
CA ASP A 166 -3.21 12.38 19.28
C ASP A 166 -4.04 11.93 20.50
N ALA A 167 -5.32 11.65 20.32
CA ALA A 167 -6.26 11.37 21.40
C ALA A 167 -7.28 10.30 21.00
N GLN A 168 -7.44 9.27 21.85
CA GLN A 168 -8.38 8.18 21.60
C GLN A 168 -9.05 7.71 22.90
N MET A 169 -10.32 7.34 22.82
CA MET A 169 -11.01 6.63 23.90
C MET A 169 -10.72 5.13 23.79
N TRP A 170 -10.48 4.46 24.92
CA TRP A 170 -10.33 3.00 24.93
C TRP A 170 -11.68 2.31 25.10
N ASP A 171 -12.19 1.80 23.98
CA ASP A 171 -13.55 1.26 23.87
C ASP A 171 -13.59 -0.26 23.60
N ALA A 172 -12.44 -0.94 23.75
CA ALA A 172 -12.30 -2.38 23.57
C ALA A 172 -12.39 -3.16 24.90
N PRO A 173 -12.76 -4.47 24.87
CA PRO A 173 -12.85 -5.29 26.07
C PRO A 173 -11.61 -5.17 26.98
N PRO A 174 -11.79 -5.09 28.31
CA PRO A 174 -13.03 -5.26 29.07
C PRO A 174 -13.95 -4.02 29.12
N MET A 175 -13.54 -2.90 28.50
CA MET A 175 -14.39 -1.72 28.31
C MET A 175 -15.36 -1.94 27.14
N ARG A 176 -16.25 -0.96 26.90
CA ARG A 176 -17.22 -0.99 25.80
C ARG A 176 -17.39 0.42 25.20
N PRO A 177 -17.76 0.53 23.91
CA PRO A 177 -17.93 1.85 23.28
C PRO A 177 -19.07 2.68 23.88
N ALA A 178 -20.22 2.05 24.12
CA ALA A 178 -21.39 2.70 24.69
C ALA A 178 -21.19 3.06 26.17
N LEU A 179 -21.70 4.21 26.60
CA LEU A 179 -21.89 4.48 28.03
C LEU A 179 -22.89 3.47 28.63
N SER A 180 -22.75 3.21 29.92
CA SER A 180 -23.57 2.23 30.63
C SER A 180 -24.98 2.69 30.96
N GLY A 181 -25.23 4.00 30.92
CA GLY A 181 -26.40 4.64 31.51
C GLY A 181 -26.30 4.84 33.03
N LEU A 182 -25.20 4.45 33.68
CA LEU A 182 -25.00 4.69 35.11
C LEU A 182 -24.68 6.15 35.39
N ASN A 183 -25.16 6.66 36.53
CA ASN A 183 -24.93 8.03 36.99
C ASN A 183 -23.45 8.40 37.08
N VAL A 184 -22.57 7.43 37.37
CA VAL A 184 -21.12 7.60 37.33
C VAL A 184 -20.49 6.42 36.61
N GLU A 185 -19.60 6.71 35.69
CA GLU A 185 -18.74 5.72 35.05
C GLU A 185 -17.37 6.33 34.73
N TYR A 186 -16.32 5.52 34.76
CA TYR A 186 -14.97 5.94 34.35
C TYR A 186 -14.64 5.36 32.98
N ARG A 187 -14.14 6.22 32.11
CA ARG A 187 -13.60 5.89 30.80
C ARG A 187 -12.09 6.12 30.79
N ILE A 188 -11.41 5.52 29.82
CA ILE A 188 -9.96 5.68 29.66
C ILE A 188 -9.72 6.47 28.38
N ILE A 189 -8.93 7.54 28.49
CA ILE A 189 -8.42 8.29 27.35
C ILE A 189 -6.92 8.04 27.20
N GLY A 190 -6.51 7.67 26.00
CA GLY A 190 -5.11 7.58 25.60
C GLY A 190 -4.70 8.85 24.88
N LEU A 191 -3.58 9.43 25.30
CA LEU A 191 -3.00 10.64 24.72
C LEU A 191 -1.58 10.33 24.24
N TYR A 192 -1.25 10.73 23.01
CA TYR A 192 0.09 10.63 22.45
C TYR A 192 0.66 12.01 22.16
N SER A 193 1.94 12.21 22.48
CA SER A 193 2.64 13.45 22.13
C SER A 193 3.69 13.20 21.07
N ARG A 194 3.61 13.90 19.93
CA ARG A 194 4.71 13.95 18.95
C ARG A 194 5.93 14.68 19.50
N ASP A 195 5.69 15.69 20.34
CA ASP A 195 6.71 16.67 20.74
C ASP A 195 7.02 16.59 22.26
N ALA A 196 8.23 16.97 22.64
CA ALA A 196 8.62 17.22 24.03
C ALA A 196 8.39 18.68 24.48
N GLY A 197 8.44 18.90 25.80
CA GLY A 197 8.31 20.20 26.46
C GLY A 197 6.89 20.55 26.87
N LYS A 198 6.68 21.79 27.32
CA LYS A 198 5.34 22.27 27.67
C LYS A 198 4.48 22.42 26.41
N ARG A 199 3.29 21.83 26.40
CA ARG A 199 2.36 21.87 25.26
C ARG A 199 0.93 22.02 25.76
N GLU A 200 0.18 22.92 25.16
CA GLU A 200 -1.25 23.10 25.49
C GLU A 200 -2.10 22.43 24.40
N ALA A 201 -3.19 21.80 24.81
CA ALA A 201 -4.23 21.32 23.91
C ALA A 201 -5.61 21.57 24.49
N ARG A 202 -6.58 21.75 23.60
CA ARG A 202 -7.99 21.92 23.94
C ARG A 202 -8.74 20.63 23.66
N PHE A 203 -9.65 20.29 24.55
CA PHE A 203 -10.48 19.08 24.47
C PHE A 203 -11.94 19.43 24.61
N SER A 204 -12.76 18.81 23.78
CA SER A 204 -14.20 18.74 23.95
C SER A 204 -14.65 17.28 23.91
N PHE A 205 -15.79 17.02 24.54
CA PHE A 205 -16.43 15.72 24.54
C PHE A 205 -17.87 15.84 24.05
N ASP A 206 -18.37 14.80 23.39
CA ASP A 206 -19.76 14.74 22.93
C ASP A 206 -20.29 13.30 23.00
N THR A 207 -21.61 13.17 22.99
CA THR A 207 -22.30 11.86 22.90
C THR A 207 -23.24 11.81 21.69
N GLY A 208 -22.94 12.57 20.62
CA GLY A 208 -23.79 12.72 19.43
C GLY A 208 -23.96 14.17 18.95
N GLN A 209 -24.52 14.35 17.74
CA GLN A 209 -24.74 15.68 17.15
C GLN A 209 -25.67 16.53 18.03
N GLY A 210 -25.28 17.78 18.29
CA GLY A 210 -26.08 18.74 19.06
C GLY A 210 -26.00 18.60 20.59
N THR A 211 -25.16 17.70 21.11
CA THR A 211 -24.99 17.47 22.57
C THR A 211 -24.01 18.45 23.23
N GLN A 212 -23.39 19.34 22.46
CA GLN A 212 -22.46 20.35 23.00
C GLN A 212 -23.23 21.50 23.65
N ASP A 213 -22.83 21.91 24.86
CA ASP A 213 -23.38 23.12 25.47
C ASP A 213 -22.97 24.37 24.66
N LEU A 214 -23.86 25.36 24.56
CA LEU A 214 -23.62 26.58 23.79
C LEU A 214 -22.72 27.52 24.60
N GLY A 215 -21.51 27.81 24.09
CA GLY A 215 -20.51 28.69 24.70
C GLY A 215 -19.24 27.95 25.16
N PHE A 216 -18.23 28.67 25.67
CA PHE A 216 -16.90 28.15 26.08
C PHE A 216 -16.91 27.04 27.18
N ARG A 217 -18.07 26.47 27.54
CA ARG A 217 -18.25 25.49 28.63
C ARG A 217 -18.11 24.03 28.18
N ALA A 218 -18.10 23.79 26.87
CA ALA A 218 -17.89 22.47 26.28
C ALA A 218 -16.41 22.17 25.98
N GLU A 219 -15.48 23.05 26.38
CA GLU A 219 -14.04 22.91 26.13
C GLU A 219 -13.22 23.01 27.42
N ALA A 220 -12.20 22.16 27.55
CA ALA A 220 -11.19 22.24 28.59
C ALA A 220 -9.80 22.39 27.94
N SER A 221 -9.05 23.41 28.36
CA SER A 221 -7.64 23.57 27.97
C SER A 221 -6.75 22.89 29.01
N VAL A 222 -5.78 22.11 28.55
CA VAL A 222 -4.83 21.39 29.40
C VAL A 222 -3.42 21.71 28.95
N LEU A 223 -2.62 22.25 29.86
CA LEU A 223 -1.19 22.39 29.69
C LEU A 223 -0.51 21.10 30.15
N PHE A 224 0.20 20.43 29.25
CA PHE A 224 0.98 19.22 29.51
C PHE A 224 2.47 19.52 29.68
N ASP A 225 3.14 18.67 30.45
CA ASP A 225 4.59 18.55 30.52
C ASP A 225 5.04 17.27 29.80
N CYS A 226 5.34 17.39 28.50
CA CYS A 226 5.74 16.27 27.65
C CYS A 226 7.22 15.94 27.86
N LYS A 227 7.52 14.79 28.46
CA LYS A 227 8.87 14.32 28.74
C LYS A 227 9.57 13.84 27.46
N PRO A 228 10.83 14.23 27.21
CA PRO A 228 11.57 13.70 26.07
C PRO A 228 11.70 12.18 26.14
N ALA A 229 11.47 11.49 25.02
CA ALA A 229 11.76 10.06 24.92
C ALA A 229 13.25 9.82 24.69
N PRO A 230 13.79 8.68 25.17
CA PRO A 230 15.15 8.31 24.85
C PRO A 230 15.27 7.99 23.35
N GLU A 231 16.40 8.39 22.78
CA GLU A 231 16.79 7.98 21.43
C GLU A 231 17.53 6.64 21.49
N VAL A 232 17.09 5.70 20.66
CA VAL A 232 17.72 4.42 20.45
C VAL A 232 18.30 4.41 19.04
N THR A 233 19.62 4.16 18.94
CA THR A 233 20.30 4.01 17.65
C THR A 233 20.04 2.61 17.10
N LEU A 234 19.66 2.48 15.84
CA LEU A 234 19.53 1.20 15.17
C LEU A 234 20.84 0.90 14.44
N ARG A 235 21.45 -0.26 14.71
CA ARG A 235 22.49 -0.82 13.84
C ARG A 235 21.84 -1.80 12.89
N VAL A 236 21.98 -1.56 11.61
CA VAL A 236 21.26 -2.29 10.57
C VAL A 236 22.26 -2.77 9.54
N LYS A 237 22.51 -4.07 9.55
CA LYS A 237 23.51 -4.70 8.68
C LYS A 237 22.86 -5.69 7.74
N ASP A 238 23.36 -5.74 6.50
CA ASP A 238 22.97 -6.75 5.53
C ASP A 238 23.55 -8.12 5.88
N GLU A 239 23.29 -9.15 5.08
CA GLU A 239 23.78 -10.50 5.33
C GLU A 239 25.32 -10.65 5.34
N HIS A 240 26.04 -9.65 4.84
CA HIS A 240 27.51 -9.59 4.78
C HIS A 240 28.12 -8.75 5.91
N GLY A 241 27.29 -8.09 6.73
CA GLY A 241 27.74 -7.23 7.83
C GLY A 241 27.95 -5.77 7.41
N GLU A 242 27.56 -5.40 6.20
CA GLU A 242 27.68 -4.03 5.68
C GLU A 242 26.45 -3.20 6.08
N PRO A 243 26.60 -1.87 6.29
CA PRO A 243 25.46 -0.98 6.55
C PRO A 243 24.36 -1.14 5.48
N CYS A 244 23.11 -1.26 5.91
CA CYS A 244 22.00 -1.28 4.98
C CYS A 244 20.73 -0.63 5.54
N MET A 245 19.72 -0.53 4.68
CA MET A 245 18.38 -0.12 5.04
C MET A 245 17.45 -1.32 5.14
N ALA A 246 16.50 -1.27 6.07
CA ALA A 246 15.52 -2.33 6.28
C ALA A 246 14.21 -1.78 6.86
N SER A 247 13.17 -2.60 6.83
CA SER A 247 11.87 -2.30 7.42
C SER A 247 11.77 -2.74 8.88
N PHE A 248 11.07 -1.94 9.67
CA PHE A 248 10.78 -2.18 11.10
C PHE A 248 9.30 -1.94 11.38
N THR A 249 8.59 -2.96 11.84
CA THR A 249 7.27 -2.80 12.47
C THR A 249 7.45 -2.96 13.98
N ILE A 250 7.27 -1.87 14.72
CA ILE A 250 7.48 -1.84 16.18
C ILE A 250 6.11 -1.71 16.85
N ARG A 251 5.78 -2.65 17.73
CA ARG A 251 4.52 -2.65 18.48
C ARG A 251 4.78 -2.71 19.97
N ASP A 252 4.05 -1.93 20.75
CA ASP A 252 4.07 -2.08 22.21
C ASP A 252 3.16 -3.25 22.66
N ALA A 253 3.13 -3.51 23.97
CA ALA A 253 2.31 -4.55 24.58
C ALA A 253 0.80 -4.42 24.30
N ALA A 254 0.30 -3.21 24.02
CA ALA A 254 -1.09 -2.96 23.64
C ALA A 254 -1.32 -3.09 22.12
N GLY A 255 -0.30 -3.49 21.35
CA GLY A 255 -0.35 -3.66 19.91
C GLY A 255 -0.25 -2.36 19.11
N ARG A 256 -0.03 -1.20 19.76
CA ARG A 256 0.06 0.10 19.09
C ARG A 256 1.37 0.21 18.34
N VAL A 257 1.32 0.80 17.15
CA VAL A 257 2.48 0.94 16.26
C VAL A 257 3.31 2.17 16.65
N HIS A 258 4.64 2.02 16.65
CA HIS A 258 5.61 3.07 16.97
C HIS A 258 6.56 3.35 15.79
N PRO A 259 6.84 4.62 15.45
CA PRO A 259 6.16 5.84 15.92
C PRO A 259 4.67 5.85 15.52
N SER A 260 3.82 6.62 16.19
CA SER A 260 2.37 6.67 15.90
C SER A 260 2.09 7.03 14.44
N GLN A 261 1.29 6.21 13.74
CA GLN A 261 0.95 6.40 12.33
C GLN A 261 0.24 7.73 12.05
N PHE A 262 -0.58 8.20 12.99
CA PHE A 262 -1.42 9.39 12.83
C PHE A 262 -0.64 10.71 12.73
N LYS A 263 0.63 10.70 13.14
CA LYS A 263 1.51 11.88 13.15
C LYS A 263 2.73 11.73 12.25
N ARG A 264 2.76 10.69 11.43
CA ARG A 264 3.81 10.44 10.44
C ARG A 264 3.63 11.32 9.20
N LEU A 265 4.75 11.82 8.70
CA LEU A 265 4.95 12.44 7.39
C LEU A 265 6.19 11.79 6.77
N ALA A 266 6.49 12.08 5.50
CA ALA A 266 7.73 11.64 4.89
C ALA A 266 8.94 11.90 5.81
N PRO A 267 9.84 10.91 5.97
CA PRO A 267 9.94 9.68 5.18
C PRO A 267 9.06 8.50 5.66
N ASP A 268 8.36 8.65 6.78
CA ASP A 268 7.51 7.60 7.36
C ASP A 268 6.07 7.77 6.87
N PHE A 269 5.53 6.81 6.13
CA PHE A 269 4.18 6.98 5.57
C PHE A 269 3.11 6.62 6.61
N GLY A 270 2.17 7.53 6.85
CA GLY A 270 1.11 7.35 7.86
C GLY A 270 0.16 6.19 7.57
N PHE A 271 0.08 5.73 6.31
CA PHE A 271 -0.73 4.57 5.92
C PHE A 271 0.01 3.23 6.05
N GLN A 272 1.31 3.24 6.33
CA GLN A 272 2.11 2.04 6.55
C GLN A 272 2.35 1.81 8.04
N GLN A 273 2.41 0.54 8.45
CA GLN A 273 2.73 0.19 9.83
C GLN A 273 4.24 0.21 10.08
N GLN A 274 4.99 -0.36 9.15
CA GLN A 274 6.44 -0.34 9.18
C GLN A 274 6.99 1.06 8.91
N ILE A 275 8.24 1.25 9.29
CA ILE A 275 9.10 2.37 8.92
C ILE A 275 10.40 1.80 8.36
N TYR A 276 11.14 2.61 7.60
CA TYR A 276 12.41 2.20 7.03
C TYR A 276 13.55 2.94 7.70
N ARG A 277 14.58 2.22 8.14
CA ARG A 277 15.75 2.81 8.77
C ARG A 277 17.05 2.23 8.21
N GLU A 278 18.03 3.09 8.04
CA GLU A 278 19.42 2.76 7.69
C GLU A 278 20.28 2.62 8.96
N ASP A 279 21.44 1.96 8.84
CA ASP A 279 22.44 1.85 9.90
C ASP A 279 22.78 3.21 10.52
N GLY A 280 22.73 3.29 11.85
CA GLY A 280 23.05 4.49 12.62
C GLY A 280 21.89 5.48 12.78
N GLU A 281 20.76 5.26 12.10
CA GLU A 281 19.57 6.09 12.34
C GLU A 281 18.96 5.84 13.71
N LYS A 282 18.26 6.85 14.23
CA LYS A 282 17.71 6.84 15.57
C LYS A 282 16.20 6.79 15.57
N LEU A 283 15.65 6.22 16.63
CA LEU A 283 14.23 6.25 16.94
C LEU A 283 14.01 6.69 18.38
N LYS A 284 13.00 7.53 18.57
CA LYS A 284 12.48 7.83 19.89
C LYS A 284 11.55 6.69 20.29
N LEU A 285 11.94 5.95 21.32
CA LEU A 285 11.16 4.85 21.87
C LEU A 285 11.02 5.07 23.38
N PRO A 286 9.84 5.41 23.89
CA PRO A 286 9.59 5.50 25.32
C PRO A 286 9.97 4.21 26.05
N HIS A 287 10.16 4.28 27.37
CA HIS A 287 10.40 3.08 28.15
C HIS A 287 9.22 2.10 28.03
N GLY A 288 9.51 0.83 27.78
CA GLY A 288 8.48 -0.16 27.57
C GLY A 288 8.99 -1.44 26.92
N VAL A 289 8.09 -2.41 26.78
CA VAL A 289 8.35 -3.66 26.07
C VAL A 289 7.76 -3.57 24.67
N TYR A 290 8.56 -3.91 23.68
CA TYR A 290 8.21 -3.82 22.26
C TYR A 290 8.44 -5.15 21.56
N GLN A 291 7.51 -5.48 20.66
CA GLN A 291 7.67 -6.52 19.65
C GLN A 291 8.11 -5.84 18.35
N ILE A 292 9.32 -6.17 17.89
CA ILE A 292 9.92 -5.64 16.68
C ILE A 292 9.93 -6.73 15.61
N LEU A 293 9.29 -6.47 14.48
CA LEU A 293 9.44 -7.23 13.25
C LEU A 293 10.45 -6.49 12.35
N PHE A 294 11.57 -7.15 12.06
CA PHE A 294 12.65 -6.65 11.22
C PHE A 294 12.76 -7.49 9.95
N GLN A 295 12.82 -6.84 8.79
CA GLN A 295 12.92 -7.52 7.49
C GLN A 295 13.46 -6.57 6.40
N ARG A 296 14.16 -7.11 5.41
CA ARG A 296 14.62 -6.37 4.21
C ARG A 296 14.12 -7.07 2.94
N GLY A 297 12.93 -6.71 2.48
CA GLY A 297 12.28 -7.32 1.31
C GLY A 297 11.85 -8.78 1.49
N PRO A 298 11.13 -9.36 0.51
CA PRO A 298 10.64 -10.73 0.54
C PRO A 298 11.77 -11.78 0.44
N GLU A 299 12.94 -11.42 -0.09
CA GLU A 299 14.12 -12.30 -0.20
C GLU A 299 14.89 -12.49 1.13
N SER A 300 14.40 -11.89 2.22
CA SER A 300 14.92 -12.06 3.58
C SER A 300 13.94 -12.75 4.52
N LEU A 301 14.48 -13.48 5.50
CA LEU A 301 13.71 -14.09 6.57
C LEU A 301 13.35 -13.02 7.61
N PRO A 302 12.06 -12.83 7.93
CA PRO A 302 11.66 -11.88 8.97
C PRO A 302 12.18 -12.31 10.35
N GLU A 303 12.71 -11.37 11.11
CA GLU A 303 13.06 -11.55 12.51
C GLU A 303 12.00 -10.90 13.40
N LYS A 304 11.41 -11.67 14.32
CA LYS A 304 10.57 -11.15 15.40
C LYS A 304 11.36 -11.15 16.70
N ARG A 305 11.49 -10.00 17.34
CA ARG A 305 12.26 -9.83 18.57
C ARG A 305 11.47 -9.02 19.59
N GLU A 306 11.40 -9.54 20.81
CA GLU A 306 10.95 -8.76 21.97
C GLU A 306 12.12 -7.95 22.53
N VAL A 307 11.90 -6.67 22.81
CA VAL A 307 12.91 -5.75 23.33
C VAL A 307 12.31 -4.92 24.46
N THR A 308 12.99 -4.90 25.61
CA THR A 308 12.72 -3.95 26.69
C THR A 308 13.59 -2.71 26.48
N VAL A 309 12.96 -1.55 26.31
CA VAL A 309 13.64 -0.25 26.23
C VAL A 309 13.58 0.41 27.59
N ASP A 310 14.74 0.78 28.12
CA ASP A 310 14.91 1.51 29.38
C ASP A 310 15.94 2.64 29.24
N ALA A 311 16.30 3.29 30.36
CA ALA A 311 17.25 4.40 30.37
C ALA A 311 18.66 4.03 29.85
N ASN A 312 19.04 2.75 29.92
CA ASN A 312 20.34 2.22 29.50
C ASN A 312 20.33 1.74 28.04
N THR A 313 19.16 1.57 27.42
CA THR A 313 19.05 1.17 26.02
C THR A 313 19.47 2.33 25.12
N LYS A 314 20.69 2.26 24.58
CA LYS A 314 21.22 3.26 23.63
C LYS A 314 21.22 2.78 22.18
N GLU A 315 21.27 1.47 21.98
CA GLU A 315 21.45 0.86 20.67
C GLU A 315 20.71 -0.48 20.57
N LEU A 316 20.18 -0.77 19.39
CA LEU A 316 19.63 -2.09 19.02
C LEU A 316 20.24 -2.52 17.70
N ALA A 317 20.80 -3.73 17.66
CA ALA A 317 21.48 -4.26 16.47
C ALA A 317 20.66 -5.35 15.76
N PHE A 318 20.58 -5.25 14.44
CA PHE A 318 19.83 -6.13 13.55
C PHE A 318 20.69 -6.53 12.35
N GLN A 319 20.59 -7.80 11.96
CA GLN A 319 21.37 -8.41 10.89
C GLN A 319 20.40 -9.12 9.95
N VAL A 320 20.37 -8.73 8.68
CA VAL A 320 19.54 -9.36 7.67
C VAL A 320 19.97 -10.82 7.47
N LYS A 321 18.98 -11.72 7.41
CA LYS A 321 19.19 -13.12 7.02
C LYS A 321 18.47 -13.37 5.70
N ARG A 322 19.22 -13.51 4.62
CA ARG A 322 18.64 -13.86 3.31
C ARG A 322 18.39 -15.35 3.18
N TRP A 323 17.32 -15.71 2.49
CA TRP A 323 17.11 -17.07 2.01
C TRP A 323 17.51 -17.22 0.54
N ILE A 324 17.49 -16.13 -0.23
CA ILE A 324 17.94 -16.09 -1.63
C ILE A 324 18.46 -14.70 -2.01
N ASP A 325 19.27 -14.63 -3.07
CA ASP A 325 19.68 -13.37 -3.70
C ASP A 325 19.80 -13.53 -5.22
N PRO A 326 18.70 -13.34 -5.97
CA PRO A 326 18.70 -13.48 -7.43
C PRO A 326 19.67 -12.50 -8.13
N ALA A 327 19.99 -11.36 -7.50
CA ALA A 327 20.89 -10.35 -8.07
C ALA A 327 22.33 -10.88 -8.23
N LYS A 328 22.77 -11.85 -7.41
CA LYS A 328 24.06 -12.55 -7.58
C LYS A 328 24.14 -13.36 -8.87
N LEU A 329 22.98 -13.75 -9.40
CA LEU A 329 22.84 -14.41 -10.69
C LEU A 329 22.48 -13.40 -11.79
N GLY A 330 22.51 -12.09 -11.53
CA GLY A 330 22.16 -11.03 -12.46
C GLY A 330 20.65 -10.88 -12.74
N TRP A 331 19.79 -11.49 -11.90
CA TRP A 331 18.34 -11.27 -11.93
C TRP A 331 17.98 -10.13 -10.97
N TRP A 332 17.72 -8.95 -11.52
CA TRP A 332 17.50 -7.73 -10.75
C TRP A 332 16.00 -7.46 -10.58
N SER A 333 15.55 -7.35 -9.33
CA SER A 333 14.16 -7.02 -9.01
C SER A 333 13.84 -5.57 -9.35
N GLY A 334 12.64 -5.34 -9.86
CA GLY A 334 12.12 -3.99 -10.01
C GLY A 334 10.60 -3.96 -10.05
N ASP A 335 10.08 -2.77 -9.77
CA ASP A 335 8.67 -2.42 -9.83
C ASP A 335 8.56 -1.27 -10.83
N HIS A 336 7.94 -1.52 -11.98
CA HIS A 336 7.85 -0.50 -13.02
C HIS A 336 6.73 0.51 -12.77
N HIS A 337 5.99 0.40 -11.66
CA HIS A 337 4.85 1.28 -11.39
C HIS A 337 4.68 1.57 -9.90
N ILE A 338 5.29 2.68 -9.47
CA ILE A 338 5.05 3.29 -8.17
C ILE A 338 4.79 4.79 -8.37
N HIS A 339 4.16 5.44 -7.40
CA HIS A 339 3.83 6.86 -7.44
C HIS A 339 4.41 7.59 -6.23
N ALA A 340 4.71 8.87 -6.42
CA ALA A 340 5.07 9.80 -5.35
C ALA A 340 3.87 10.62 -4.85
N ALA A 341 2.73 10.60 -5.53
CA ALA A 341 1.60 11.44 -5.20
C ALA A 341 0.26 10.76 -5.50
N GLY A 342 -0.83 11.27 -4.91
CA GLY A 342 -2.17 10.71 -5.03
C GLY A 342 -2.39 9.42 -4.22
N CYS A 343 -3.60 8.86 -4.34
CA CYS A 343 -4.02 7.63 -3.66
C CYS A 343 -3.82 7.66 -2.14
N ALA A 344 -2.86 6.88 -1.62
CA ALA A 344 -2.59 6.84 -0.21
C ALA A 344 -1.71 7.99 0.27
N HIS A 345 -0.92 8.58 -0.63
CA HIS A 345 -0.11 9.76 -0.35
C HIS A 345 -0.98 10.95 0.03
N TYR A 346 -0.38 11.83 0.80
CA TYR A 346 -0.95 13.13 1.07
C TYR A 346 -0.71 14.04 -0.13
N THR A 347 -1.74 14.77 -0.53
CA THR A 347 -1.68 15.73 -1.63
C THR A 347 -1.42 17.12 -1.08
N SER A 348 -2.20 17.55 -0.07
CA SER A 348 -2.01 18.87 0.52
C SER A 348 -1.35 18.74 1.91
N PRO A 349 -0.32 19.56 2.22
CA PRO A 349 0.18 20.73 1.47
C PRO A 349 1.45 20.49 0.62
N THR A 350 1.87 19.25 0.35
CA THR A 350 3.20 18.96 -0.20
C THR A 350 3.22 18.49 -1.65
N GLU A 351 2.06 18.26 -2.24
CA GLU A 351 1.85 17.65 -3.57
C GLU A 351 2.50 16.27 -3.71
N GLY A 352 2.46 15.45 -2.64
CA GLY A 352 3.07 14.12 -2.59
C GLY A 352 4.34 14.03 -1.73
N VAL A 353 5.12 12.98 -1.96
CA VAL A 353 6.44 12.68 -1.38
C VAL A 353 7.55 12.91 -2.42
N HIS A 354 8.81 12.94 -1.99
CA HIS A 354 9.93 13.23 -2.90
C HIS A 354 10.80 11.99 -3.15
N ALA A 355 11.71 12.09 -4.13
CA ALA A 355 12.59 11.00 -4.54
C ALA A 355 13.36 10.32 -3.37
N PRO A 356 13.93 11.06 -2.39
CA PRO A 356 14.60 10.44 -1.25
C PRO A 356 13.69 9.56 -0.38
N ASP A 357 12.41 9.90 -0.29
CA ASP A 357 11.42 9.13 0.46
C ASP A 357 11.14 7.81 -0.24
N MET A 358 10.87 7.86 -1.55
CA MET A 358 10.65 6.65 -2.36
C MET A 358 11.88 5.75 -2.43
N ALA A 359 13.07 6.33 -2.62
CA ALA A 359 14.33 5.60 -2.65
C ALA A 359 14.58 4.81 -1.36
N ARG A 360 14.21 5.37 -0.20
CA ARG A 360 14.28 4.69 1.10
C ARG A 360 13.35 3.46 1.15
N HIS A 361 12.13 3.58 0.63
CA HIS A 361 11.19 2.45 0.60
C HIS A 361 11.69 1.36 -0.33
N CYS A 362 12.18 1.70 -1.52
CA CYS A 362 12.80 0.73 -2.45
C CYS A 362 14.00 0.01 -1.82
N GLN A 363 14.93 0.74 -1.19
CA GLN A 363 16.11 0.16 -0.53
C GLN A 363 15.74 -0.75 0.64
N GLY A 364 14.78 -0.33 1.47
CA GLY A 364 14.31 -1.12 2.60
C GLY A 364 13.56 -2.39 2.21
N GLU A 365 12.91 -2.41 1.05
CA GLU A 365 12.30 -3.60 0.45
C GLU A 365 13.25 -4.39 -0.47
N ASP A 366 14.53 -4.02 -0.50
CA ASP A 366 15.54 -4.57 -1.41
C ASP A 366 15.16 -4.57 -2.90
N LEU A 367 14.30 -3.63 -3.30
CA LEU A 367 13.84 -3.45 -4.66
C LEU A 367 14.89 -2.67 -5.46
N LYS A 368 15.53 -3.31 -6.45
CA LYS A 368 16.69 -2.74 -7.15
C LYS A 368 16.31 -1.64 -8.12
N VAL A 369 15.13 -1.71 -8.73
CA VAL A 369 14.62 -0.68 -9.64
C VAL A 369 13.22 -0.24 -9.22
N GLY A 370 13.01 1.05 -8.98
CA GLY A 370 11.69 1.64 -8.84
C GLY A 370 11.43 2.66 -9.95
N ALA A 371 10.40 2.47 -10.76
CA ALA A 371 9.96 3.48 -11.73
C ALA A 371 8.81 4.29 -11.13
N ASN A 372 9.14 5.50 -10.70
CA ASN A 372 8.22 6.43 -10.09
C ASN A 372 7.43 7.20 -11.16
N LEU A 373 6.26 6.67 -11.50
CA LEU A 373 5.44 7.17 -12.57
C LEU A 373 4.68 8.42 -12.12
N THR A 374 4.92 9.53 -12.83
CA THR A 374 4.14 10.75 -12.68
C THR A 374 2.83 10.57 -13.43
N TRP A 375 1.73 10.99 -12.81
CA TRP A 375 0.37 10.71 -13.26
C TRP A 375 -0.56 11.85 -12.85
N GLY A 376 -1.84 11.79 -13.23
CA GLY A 376 -2.79 12.91 -13.14
C GLY A 376 -2.83 13.65 -11.79
N PRO A 377 -3.00 12.96 -10.65
CA PRO A 377 -2.90 13.56 -9.33
C PRO A 377 -1.54 14.21 -9.08
N CYS A 378 -1.57 15.52 -8.83
CA CYS A 378 -0.38 16.35 -8.60
C CYS A 378 0.57 16.40 -9.82
N PHE A 379 0.10 16.05 -11.03
CA PHE A 379 0.90 16.01 -12.26
C PHE A 379 1.72 17.29 -12.46
N ASP A 380 1.05 18.45 -12.41
CA ASP A 380 1.67 19.75 -12.68
C ASP A 380 2.79 20.09 -11.70
N TYR A 381 2.74 19.55 -10.47
CA TYR A 381 3.84 19.65 -9.53
C TYR A 381 4.89 18.58 -9.77
N GLN A 382 4.50 17.30 -9.85
CA GLN A 382 5.42 16.17 -9.89
C GLN A 382 6.24 16.09 -11.19
N LYS A 383 5.74 16.61 -12.31
CA LYS A 383 6.43 16.63 -13.61
C LYS A 383 7.83 17.27 -13.54
N GLN A 384 8.10 18.14 -12.56
CA GLN A 384 9.40 18.76 -12.37
C GLN A 384 10.53 17.77 -12.00
N PHE A 385 10.18 16.57 -11.52
CA PHE A 385 11.16 15.56 -11.11
C PHE A 385 11.62 14.66 -12.25
N PHE A 386 10.96 14.70 -13.40
CA PHE A 386 11.38 13.97 -14.59
C PHE A 386 12.64 14.60 -15.21
N THR A 387 13.62 13.75 -15.53
CA THR A 387 14.88 14.17 -16.16
C THR A 387 15.24 13.35 -17.40
N GLY A 388 14.46 12.31 -17.72
CA GLY A 388 14.81 11.32 -18.73
C GLY A 388 16.06 10.48 -18.38
N GLN A 389 16.50 10.50 -17.11
CA GLN A 389 17.66 9.76 -16.59
C GLN A 389 17.34 9.20 -15.19
N GLU A 390 18.20 8.31 -14.69
CA GLU A 390 18.17 7.86 -13.29
C GLU A 390 18.21 9.05 -12.33
N ASP A 391 17.35 9.06 -11.30
CA ASP A 391 17.29 10.14 -10.32
C ASP A 391 18.58 10.18 -9.49
N LYS A 392 18.98 11.39 -9.06
CA LYS A 392 20.19 11.64 -8.27
C LYS A 392 20.24 10.90 -6.93
N THR A 393 19.11 10.42 -6.43
CA THR A 393 19.03 9.60 -5.20
C THR A 393 19.39 8.14 -5.42
N SER A 394 19.49 7.70 -6.69
CA SER A 394 19.93 6.36 -7.06
C SER A 394 21.34 6.08 -6.52
N ARG A 395 21.51 4.91 -5.91
CA ARG A 395 22.77 4.42 -5.35
C ARG A 395 22.89 2.96 -5.71
N HIS A 396 23.79 2.63 -6.64
CA HIS A 396 23.95 1.26 -7.11
C HIS A 396 24.07 0.27 -5.93
N PRO A 397 23.29 -0.83 -5.94
CA PRO A 397 22.46 -1.31 -7.04
C PRO A 397 20.99 -0.83 -7.04
N PHE A 398 20.64 0.19 -6.26
CA PHE A 398 19.28 0.73 -6.17
C PHE A 398 19.10 1.94 -7.08
N LEU A 399 18.20 1.82 -8.03
CA LEU A 399 17.90 2.81 -9.06
C LEU A 399 16.45 3.29 -8.89
N LEU A 400 16.27 4.60 -8.91
CA LEU A 400 14.97 5.25 -8.98
C LEU A 400 14.95 6.11 -10.24
N ARG A 401 13.86 6.08 -10.99
CA ARG A 401 13.67 6.96 -12.15
C ARG A 401 12.23 7.42 -12.24
N TYR A 402 12.03 8.65 -12.71
CA TYR A 402 10.70 9.17 -13.02
C TYR A 402 10.37 8.91 -14.49
N ASP A 403 9.17 8.41 -14.72
CA ASP A 403 8.56 8.15 -16.03
C ASP A 403 7.04 8.45 -15.93
N ILE A 404 6.19 7.99 -16.86
CA ILE A 404 4.77 8.37 -16.88
C ILE A 404 3.84 7.14 -16.76
N GLU A 405 2.79 7.29 -15.95
CA GLU A 405 1.57 6.50 -16.09
C GLU A 405 0.51 7.40 -16.70
N VAL A 406 -0.08 6.99 -17.82
CA VAL A 406 -1.17 7.71 -18.47
C VAL A 406 -2.49 7.39 -17.78
N SER A 407 -2.64 7.94 -16.58
CA SER A 407 -3.85 7.93 -15.76
C SER A 407 -4.24 9.34 -15.30
N GLY A 408 -5.48 9.76 -15.56
CA GLY A 408 -5.96 11.13 -15.32
C GLY A 408 -5.72 12.08 -16.50
N PHE A 409 -5.30 11.52 -17.64
CA PHE A 409 -5.12 12.16 -18.95
C PHE A 409 -6.24 11.75 -19.91
N GLY A 410 -6.14 12.14 -21.18
CA GLY A 410 -7.11 11.79 -22.23
C GLY A 410 -7.47 10.30 -22.28
N SER A 411 -6.49 9.41 -22.51
CA SER A 411 -6.72 7.98 -22.72
C SER A 411 -7.00 7.18 -21.45
N HIS A 412 -7.11 7.83 -20.28
CA HIS A 412 -7.38 7.15 -19.01
C HIS A 412 -8.63 6.25 -19.07
N LYS A 413 -9.66 6.64 -19.82
CA LYS A 413 -10.92 5.88 -19.94
C LYS A 413 -10.81 4.67 -20.86
N SER A 414 -9.84 4.65 -21.75
CA SER A 414 -9.62 3.58 -22.72
C SER A 414 -8.64 2.53 -22.19
N GLY A 415 -7.74 2.94 -21.28
CA GLY A 415 -6.87 2.08 -20.49
C GLY A 415 -5.66 2.88 -20.00
N HIS A 416 -5.13 2.55 -18.82
CA HIS A 416 -3.94 3.19 -18.28
C HIS A 416 -2.71 2.55 -18.90
N LEU A 417 -1.70 3.37 -19.18
CA LEU A 417 -0.47 2.94 -19.84
C LEU A 417 0.74 3.32 -18.98
N CYS A 418 1.62 2.38 -18.74
CA CYS A 418 2.97 2.61 -18.24
C CYS A 418 3.89 2.93 -19.43
N LEU A 419 4.53 4.09 -19.40
CA LEU A 419 5.47 4.56 -20.42
C LEU A 419 6.85 4.72 -19.80
N LEU A 420 7.70 3.70 -19.95
CA LEU A 420 9.02 3.64 -19.32
C LEU A 420 10.11 4.15 -20.25
N ARG A 421 11.22 4.65 -19.70
CA ARG A 421 12.39 5.08 -20.49
C ARG A 421 12.04 6.20 -21.49
N LEU A 422 11.14 7.11 -21.11
CA LEU A 422 10.84 8.29 -21.91
C LEU A 422 12.05 9.22 -21.95
N LYS A 423 12.20 9.95 -23.07
CA LYS A 423 13.18 11.04 -23.22
C LYS A 423 12.53 12.39 -22.93
N ASP A 424 11.29 12.54 -23.36
CA ASP A 424 10.39 13.64 -23.06
C ASP A 424 9.11 13.07 -22.47
N GLN A 425 8.65 13.66 -21.38
CA GLN A 425 7.44 13.24 -20.67
C GLN A 425 6.17 13.92 -21.18
N MET A 426 6.28 15.01 -21.94
CA MET A 426 5.12 15.83 -22.31
C MET A 426 4.66 15.51 -23.72
N TYR A 427 3.42 15.06 -23.85
CA TYR A 427 2.79 14.94 -25.16
C TYR A 427 2.69 16.32 -25.84
N PRO A 428 2.83 16.44 -27.18
CA PRO A 428 2.69 17.74 -27.84
C PRO A 428 1.30 18.38 -27.63
N GLY A 429 1.24 19.70 -27.45
CA GLY A 429 -0.04 20.45 -27.43
C GLY A 429 -0.28 21.29 -26.18
N GLY A 430 0.55 21.19 -25.15
CA GLY A 430 0.46 22.02 -23.95
C GLY A 430 1.51 21.66 -22.90
N ASP A 431 1.22 22.02 -21.65
CA ASP A 431 2.11 21.82 -20.50
C ASP A 431 1.36 21.15 -19.31
N SER A 432 0.30 20.40 -19.57
CA SER A 432 -0.51 19.71 -18.55
C SER A 432 -1.20 18.47 -19.15
N SER A 433 -2.19 17.88 -18.48
CA SER A 433 -2.81 16.61 -18.94
C SER A 433 -3.95 16.76 -19.96
N ASN A 434 -4.54 17.95 -20.10
CA ASN A 434 -5.79 18.14 -20.86
C ASN A 434 -5.69 17.98 -22.38
N HIS A 435 -4.48 18.04 -22.96
CA HIS A 435 -4.25 17.94 -24.41
C HIS A 435 -3.76 16.55 -24.85
N TRP A 436 -3.72 15.58 -23.92
CA TRP A 436 -3.28 14.23 -24.23
C TRP A 436 -4.35 13.48 -25.03
N PRO A 437 -3.96 12.58 -25.95
CA PRO A 437 -4.89 11.77 -26.74
C PRO A 437 -5.84 10.96 -25.86
N THR A 438 -7.09 10.83 -26.31
CA THR A 438 -8.10 9.90 -25.78
C THR A 438 -7.98 8.50 -26.37
N LEU A 439 -7.41 8.35 -27.57
CA LEU A 439 -7.07 7.04 -28.14
C LEU A 439 -5.70 6.57 -27.64
N GLY A 440 -5.64 5.42 -26.95
CA GLY A 440 -4.41 4.88 -26.37
C GLY A 440 -3.29 4.68 -27.40
N LEU A 441 -3.63 4.22 -28.61
CA LEU A 441 -2.69 4.01 -29.70
C LEU A 441 -1.91 5.28 -30.10
N ASN A 442 -2.51 6.46 -30.02
CA ASN A 442 -1.85 7.73 -30.34
C ASN A 442 -0.77 8.08 -29.31
N THR A 443 -1.04 7.77 -28.04
CA THR A 443 -0.06 7.89 -26.97
C THR A 443 1.09 6.90 -27.15
N LEU A 444 0.79 5.64 -27.48
CA LEU A 444 1.80 4.60 -27.76
C LEU A 444 2.69 4.97 -28.95
N ARG A 445 2.12 5.50 -30.05
CA ARG A 445 2.90 5.99 -31.21
C ARG A 445 3.92 7.05 -30.80
N TRP A 446 3.53 8.00 -29.96
CA TRP A 446 4.42 9.05 -29.49
C TRP A 446 5.52 8.50 -28.57
N ALA A 447 5.17 7.61 -27.65
CA ALA A 447 6.13 7.02 -26.71
C ALA A 447 7.14 6.11 -27.42
N GLN A 448 6.67 5.19 -28.28
CA GLN A 448 7.52 4.27 -29.04
C GLN A 448 8.52 4.98 -29.94
N LYS A 449 8.12 6.11 -30.54
CA LYS A 449 9.02 6.96 -31.36
C LYS A 449 10.23 7.49 -30.57
N GLN A 450 10.16 7.53 -29.24
CA GLN A 450 11.29 7.93 -28.39
C GLN A 450 12.19 6.76 -28.00
N GLY A 451 11.72 5.52 -28.17
CA GLY A 451 12.35 4.29 -27.64
C GLY A 451 11.84 3.91 -26.24
N ALA A 452 10.65 4.39 -25.85
CA ALA A 452 10.01 4.02 -24.59
C ALA A 452 9.58 2.55 -24.61
N VAL A 453 9.57 1.91 -23.44
CA VAL A 453 9.01 0.55 -23.27
C VAL A 453 7.60 0.71 -22.70
N CYS A 454 6.60 0.25 -23.44
CA CYS A 454 5.19 0.61 -23.20
C CYS A 454 4.30 -0.60 -22.91
N GLY A 455 3.34 -0.44 -21.99
CA GLY A 455 2.38 -1.48 -21.67
C GLY A 455 1.18 -0.99 -20.86
N PRO A 456 0.02 -1.68 -20.88
CA PRO A 456 -1.09 -1.33 -19.99
C PRO A 456 -0.76 -1.62 -18.51
N ALA A 457 -1.32 -0.80 -17.61
CA ALA A 457 -1.25 -0.96 -16.16
C ALA A 457 -2.44 -1.78 -15.61
N HIS A 458 -2.31 -2.30 -14.38
CA HIS A 458 -3.31 -2.97 -13.54
C HIS A 458 -4.30 -3.81 -14.34
N SER A 459 -3.73 -4.69 -15.15
CA SER A 459 -4.31 -5.16 -16.41
C SER A 459 -5.68 -5.80 -16.28
N ALA A 460 -6.00 -6.44 -15.15
CA ALA A 460 -7.30 -7.06 -14.96
C ALA A 460 -8.48 -6.08 -14.85
N THR A 461 -8.25 -4.79 -14.62
CA THR A 461 -9.32 -3.84 -14.36
C THR A 461 -10.19 -3.60 -15.60
N GLY A 462 -11.42 -4.12 -15.57
CA GLY A 462 -12.37 -4.09 -16.70
C GLY A 462 -12.45 -5.41 -17.46
N LEU A 463 -11.66 -6.41 -17.06
CA LEU A 463 -11.59 -7.73 -17.69
C LEU A 463 -12.26 -8.83 -16.87
N GLN A 464 -13.13 -8.46 -15.92
CA GLN A 464 -13.68 -9.39 -14.96
C GLN A 464 -14.72 -10.33 -15.59
N VAL A 465 -14.54 -11.62 -15.34
CA VAL A 465 -15.43 -12.72 -15.75
C VAL A 465 -15.57 -13.74 -14.62
N SER A 466 -16.58 -14.61 -14.71
CA SER A 466 -16.92 -15.55 -13.63
C SER A 466 -16.10 -16.84 -13.65
N SER A 467 -15.57 -17.21 -14.81
CA SER A 467 -14.77 -18.42 -14.97
C SER A 467 -13.48 -18.40 -14.16
N THR A 468 -13.12 -19.58 -13.65
CA THR A 468 -11.84 -19.84 -12.99
C THR A 468 -10.87 -20.62 -13.88
N GLU A 469 -11.27 -20.92 -15.12
CA GLU A 469 -10.43 -21.60 -16.10
C GLU A 469 -9.42 -20.62 -16.73
N LEU A 470 -8.30 -21.16 -17.17
CA LEU A 470 -7.27 -20.40 -17.88
C LEU A 470 -6.65 -21.29 -19.00
N PRO A 471 -6.81 -20.92 -20.28
CA PRO A 471 -7.67 -19.85 -20.77
C PRO A 471 -9.16 -20.17 -20.60
N ASN A 472 -9.99 -19.14 -20.40
CA ASN A 472 -11.44 -19.19 -20.48
C ASN A 472 -11.96 -18.28 -21.60
N TYR A 473 -13.18 -18.53 -22.07
CA TYR A 473 -13.69 -17.90 -23.28
C TYR A 473 -14.91 -17.00 -23.03
N GLU A 474 -15.12 -16.58 -21.78
CA GLU A 474 -16.09 -15.53 -21.46
C GLU A 474 -15.57 -14.21 -22.02
N ILE A 475 -16.44 -13.44 -22.69
CA ILE A 475 -16.05 -12.13 -23.22
C ILE A 475 -16.14 -11.12 -22.07
N PRO A 476 -15.02 -10.50 -21.65
CA PRO A 476 -15.05 -9.51 -20.58
C PRO A 476 -15.76 -8.22 -21.03
N PRO A 477 -16.20 -7.38 -20.09
CA PRO A 477 -16.96 -6.17 -20.42
C PRO A 477 -16.12 -5.05 -21.06
N PHE A 478 -14.80 -5.00 -20.78
CA PHE A 478 -13.90 -3.91 -21.18
C PHE A 478 -14.28 -2.55 -20.58
N ASP A 479 -14.90 -2.52 -19.40
CA ASP A 479 -15.54 -1.35 -18.79
C ASP A 479 -14.69 -0.66 -17.71
N GLY A 480 -13.41 -1.00 -17.63
CA GLY A 480 -12.47 -0.48 -16.64
C GLY A 480 -11.36 0.39 -17.23
N ILE A 481 -10.23 0.40 -16.53
CA ILE A 481 -9.04 1.22 -16.81
C ILE A 481 -7.76 0.38 -17.01
N GLY A 482 -7.81 -0.95 -16.94
CA GLY A 482 -6.65 -1.83 -17.16
C GLY A 482 -6.36 -2.06 -18.64
N ALA A 483 -6.03 -3.31 -19.01
CA ALA A 483 -5.64 -3.71 -20.36
C ALA A 483 -6.81 -3.81 -21.35
N ASN A 484 -7.66 -2.79 -21.44
CA ASN A 484 -8.86 -2.83 -22.26
C ASN A 484 -8.55 -2.65 -23.76
N GLU A 485 -7.95 -1.51 -24.16
CA GLU A 485 -7.53 -1.29 -25.56
C GLU A 485 -6.36 -2.18 -26.00
N TYR A 486 -5.71 -2.90 -25.08
CA TYR A 486 -4.64 -3.85 -25.39
C TYR A 486 -5.01 -4.84 -26.51
N ILE A 487 -6.27 -5.31 -26.55
CA ILE A 487 -6.73 -6.25 -27.59
C ILE A 487 -6.67 -5.64 -29.00
N VAL A 488 -6.70 -4.32 -29.11
CA VAL A 488 -6.56 -3.57 -30.36
C VAL A 488 -5.10 -3.21 -30.58
N ASP A 489 -4.45 -2.61 -29.59
CA ASP A 489 -3.10 -2.06 -29.69
C ASP A 489 -2.05 -3.14 -30.00
N VAL A 490 -2.21 -4.34 -29.45
CA VAL A 490 -1.30 -5.48 -29.72
C VAL A 490 -1.23 -5.87 -31.20
N THR A 491 -2.22 -5.46 -32.00
CA THR A 491 -2.28 -5.73 -33.45
C THR A 491 -1.50 -4.75 -34.31
N HIS A 492 -0.99 -3.67 -33.71
CA HIS A 492 -0.36 -2.56 -34.41
C HIS A 492 1.16 -2.57 -34.28
N GLU A 493 1.82 -2.18 -35.37
CA GLU A 493 3.19 -1.69 -35.35
C GLU A 493 3.16 -0.17 -35.57
N VAL A 494 4.07 0.55 -34.90
CA VAL A 494 4.19 2.01 -34.93
C VAL A 494 5.64 2.40 -35.21
N GLU A 495 5.88 3.67 -35.54
CA GLU A 495 7.23 4.17 -35.81
C GLU A 495 8.08 4.15 -34.52
N GLY A 496 9.17 3.39 -34.52
CA GLY A 496 10.18 3.39 -33.45
C GLY A 496 11.22 4.50 -33.61
N PRO A 497 12.23 4.57 -32.72
CA PRO A 497 13.19 5.68 -32.67
C PRO A 497 14.05 5.83 -33.93
N ASP A 498 14.28 4.75 -34.67
CA ASP A 498 15.04 4.74 -35.91
C ASP A 498 14.15 4.81 -37.18
N GLY A 499 12.86 5.16 -37.01
CA GLY A 499 11.87 5.17 -38.09
C GLY A 499 11.40 3.78 -38.54
N LYS A 500 11.89 2.71 -37.91
CA LYS A 500 11.50 1.32 -38.20
C LYS A 500 10.22 0.96 -37.43
N PRO A 501 9.33 0.13 -38.02
CA PRO A 501 8.19 -0.39 -37.29
C PRO A 501 8.61 -1.18 -36.05
N VAL A 502 7.97 -0.90 -34.92
CA VAL A 502 8.07 -1.65 -33.66
C VAL A 502 6.65 -1.95 -33.16
N PRO A 503 6.44 -2.99 -32.33
CA PRO A 503 5.13 -3.22 -31.71
C PRO A 503 4.63 -1.98 -30.96
N ALA A 504 3.32 -1.72 -30.99
CA ALA A 504 2.77 -0.62 -30.17
C ALA A 504 2.86 -0.93 -28.66
N VAL A 505 2.78 -2.22 -28.30
CA VAL A 505 2.77 -2.71 -26.91
C VAL A 505 3.89 -3.73 -26.71
N ASP A 506 4.79 -3.45 -25.77
CA ASP A 506 5.94 -4.32 -25.46
C ASP A 506 5.60 -5.34 -24.38
N PHE A 507 4.89 -4.90 -23.33
CA PHE A 507 4.52 -5.73 -22.19
C PHE A 507 3.10 -5.45 -21.70
N MET A 508 2.59 -6.32 -20.83
CA MET A 508 1.39 -6.12 -20.02
C MET A 508 1.78 -6.18 -18.55
N SER A 509 1.26 -5.27 -17.73
CA SER A 509 1.55 -5.26 -16.29
C SER A 509 0.75 -6.32 -15.56
N THR A 510 1.36 -6.96 -14.56
CA THR A 510 0.78 -8.09 -13.82
C THR A 510 1.21 -8.05 -12.36
N VAL A 511 0.68 -8.99 -11.56
CA VAL A 511 1.01 -9.23 -10.14
C VAL A 511 0.25 -8.30 -9.18
N ASP A 512 -0.14 -7.13 -9.64
CA ASP A 512 -0.88 -6.17 -8.84
C ASP A 512 -2.41 -6.39 -8.84
N THR A 513 -2.96 -7.05 -9.87
CA THR A 513 -4.38 -7.37 -9.98
C THR A 513 -4.64 -8.87 -10.12
N ALA A 514 -5.89 -9.27 -10.40
CA ALA A 514 -6.29 -10.67 -10.32
C ALA A 514 -5.63 -11.53 -11.44
N PRO A 515 -4.90 -12.60 -11.08
CA PRO A 515 -4.06 -13.36 -12.00
C PRO A 515 -4.82 -13.97 -13.18
N LEU A 516 -6.05 -14.46 -12.96
CA LEU A 516 -6.80 -15.12 -14.02
C LEU A 516 -7.23 -14.15 -15.11
N TRP A 517 -7.64 -12.93 -14.74
CA TRP A 517 -8.10 -11.93 -15.69
C TRP A 517 -6.91 -11.30 -16.44
N GLU A 518 -5.80 -11.04 -15.75
CA GLU A 518 -4.53 -10.63 -16.38
C GLU A 518 -4.07 -11.67 -17.40
N LEU A 519 -3.87 -12.92 -16.97
CA LEU A 519 -3.27 -13.94 -17.82
C LEU A 519 -4.20 -14.39 -18.96
N ASN A 520 -5.53 -14.28 -18.83
CA ASN A 520 -6.45 -14.79 -19.85
C ASN A 520 -6.31 -14.05 -21.19
N ILE A 521 -6.40 -12.72 -21.16
CA ILE A 521 -6.25 -11.91 -22.39
C ILE A 521 -4.85 -12.09 -22.99
N TRP A 522 -3.81 -12.13 -22.15
CA TRP A 522 -2.45 -12.34 -22.60
C TRP A 522 -2.28 -13.70 -23.29
N TYR A 523 -2.75 -14.78 -22.67
CA TYR A 523 -2.70 -16.13 -23.25
C TYR A 523 -3.42 -16.22 -24.60
N HIS A 524 -4.59 -15.59 -24.73
CA HIS A 524 -5.31 -15.55 -26.01
C HIS A 524 -4.52 -14.80 -27.09
N THR A 525 -3.92 -13.65 -26.76
CA THR A 525 -3.08 -12.91 -27.71
C THR A 525 -1.81 -13.68 -28.11
N LEU A 526 -1.17 -14.41 -27.18
CA LEU A 526 -0.05 -15.31 -27.49
C LEU A 526 -0.49 -16.47 -28.39
N ASN A 527 -1.67 -17.05 -28.15
CA ASN A 527 -2.24 -18.12 -29.00
C ASN A 527 -2.57 -17.62 -30.42
N ALA A 528 -2.93 -16.34 -30.56
CA ALA A 528 -3.07 -15.66 -31.84
C ALA A 528 -1.70 -15.36 -32.49
N GLY A 529 -0.58 -15.57 -31.79
CA GLY A 529 0.79 -15.39 -32.28
C GLY A 529 1.36 -13.99 -32.09
N PHE A 530 0.74 -13.16 -31.24
CA PHE A 530 1.41 -11.95 -30.76
C PHE A 530 2.51 -12.31 -29.76
N ARG A 531 3.45 -11.40 -29.58
CA ARG A 531 4.67 -11.64 -28.79
C ARG A 531 4.86 -10.62 -27.68
N THR A 532 3.79 -10.08 -27.12
CA THR A 532 3.86 -9.18 -25.96
C THR A 532 4.40 -9.91 -24.73
N ARG A 533 5.11 -9.19 -23.88
CA ARG A 533 5.70 -9.66 -22.62
C ARG A 533 4.80 -9.40 -21.42
N ILE A 534 5.19 -9.89 -20.26
CA ILE A 534 4.64 -9.45 -18.96
C ILE A 534 5.74 -8.87 -18.09
N SER A 535 5.36 -7.86 -17.28
CA SER A 535 6.17 -7.26 -16.25
C SER A 535 5.37 -7.14 -14.94
N GLY A 536 6.01 -7.29 -13.79
CA GLY A 536 5.38 -7.23 -12.48
C GLY A 536 5.38 -5.81 -11.91
N GLU A 537 4.25 -5.40 -11.35
CA GLU A 537 4.10 -4.09 -10.70
C GLU A 537 3.35 -4.16 -9.36
N THR A 538 3.34 -3.03 -8.66
CA THR A 538 2.52 -2.86 -7.45
C THR A 538 1.44 -1.79 -7.60
N ASP A 539 1.65 -0.80 -8.48
CA ASP A 539 0.87 0.44 -8.49
C ASP A 539 0.80 1.04 -7.06
N PHE A 540 1.98 1.18 -6.45
CA PHE A 540 2.10 1.69 -5.10
C PHE A 540 1.88 3.22 -5.08
N PRO A 541 1.05 3.79 -4.18
CA PRO A 541 0.24 3.14 -3.16
C PRO A 541 -1.25 3.09 -3.50
N CYS A 542 -1.62 3.03 -4.78
CA CYS A 542 -3.00 3.04 -5.27
C CYS A 542 -3.67 1.68 -5.11
N ILE A 543 -3.04 0.61 -5.61
CA ILE A 543 -3.55 -0.74 -5.43
C ILE A 543 -3.03 -1.31 -4.12
N TYR A 544 -1.75 -1.17 -3.80
CA TYR A 544 -1.19 -1.61 -2.51
C TYR A 544 -0.52 -0.47 -1.78
N GLY A 545 -1.05 -0.13 -0.60
CA GLY A 545 -0.42 0.87 0.28
C GLY A 545 0.62 0.26 1.22
N GLU A 546 0.70 -1.06 1.30
CA GLU A 546 1.49 -1.77 2.28
C GLU A 546 2.98 -1.59 2.02
N ARG A 547 3.47 -1.91 0.82
CA ARG A 547 4.90 -1.89 0.45
C ARG A 547 5.07 -1.67 -1.06
N VAL A 548 6.19 -1.06 -1.47
CA VAL A 548 6.64 -1.09 -2.87
C VAL A 548 7.16 -2.48 -3.23
N GLY A 549 7.07 -2.86 -4.52
CA GLY A 549 7.57 -4.15 -4.99
C GLY A 549 6.89 -5.35 -4.33
N LEU A 550 5.57 -5.29 -4.10
CA LEU A 550 4.78 -6.49 -3.80
C LEU A 550 4.60 -7.33 -5.05
N GLY A 551 4.43 -6.69 -6.21
CA GLY A 551 4.70 -7.31 -7.50
C GLY A 551 6.01 -6.84 -8.07
N ARG A 552 6.79 -7.79 -8.60
CA ARG A 552 8.16 -7.55 -9.09
C ARG A 552 8.38 -8.18 -10.44
N SER A 553 9.12 -7.49 -11.29
CA SER A 553 9.86 -8.06 -12.40
C SER A 553 11.29 -8.38 -11.98
N TYR A 554 11.75 -9.60 -12.24
CA TYR A 554 13.15 -9.97 -12.13
C TYR A 554 13.75 -10.03 -13.53
N ALA A 555 14.51 -9.01 -13.90
CA ALA A 555 15.08 -8.90 -15.25
C ALA A 555 16.55 -9.31 -15.25
N LYS A 556 16.95 -10.13 -16.24
CA LYS A 556 18.33 -10.58 -16.39
C LYS A 556 19.14 -9.51 -17.11
N VAL A 557 20.09 -8.90 -16.40
CA VAL A 557 21.01 -7.91 -16.97
C VAL A 557 22.42 -8.47 -16.95
N ASP A 558 23.11 -8.38 -18.10
CA ASP A 558 24.51 -8.71 -18.20
C ASP A 558 25.36 -7.49 -17.79
N GLY A 559 26.32 -7.69 -16.91
CA GLY A 559 27.18 -6.61 -16.41
C GLY A 559 26.51 -5.74 -15.35
N ARG A 560 26.77 -4.43 -15.42
CA ARG A 560 26.28 -3.46 -14.42
C ARG A 560 24.80 -3.17 -14.66
N LEU A 561 24.00 -3.21 -13.58
CA LEU A 561 22.61 -2.77 -13.62
C LEU A 561 22.54 -1.26 -13.95
N THR A 562 21.75 -0.95 -14.97
CA THR A 562 21.26 0.40 -15.30
C THR A 562 19.76 0.30 -15.57
N TYR A 563 19.04 1.42 -15.43
CA TYR A 563 17.61 1.46 -15.71
C TYR A 563 17.30 1.07 -17.16
N ASP A 564 18.09 1.57 -18.12
CA ASP A 564 17.90 1.28 -19.55
C ASP A 564 18.11 -0.20 -19.87
N ALA A 565 19.13 -0.84 -19.29
CA ALA A 565 19.38 -2.26 -19.48
C ALA A 565 18.31 -3.15 -18.82
N TRP A 566 17.72 -2.68 -17.72
CA TRP A 566 16.57 -3.33 -17.09
C TRP A 566 15.31 -3.23 -17.97
N CYS A 567 15.03 -2.05 -18.55
CA CYS A 567 13.94 -1.86 -19.52
C CYS A 567 14.14 -2.70 -20.79
N ASP A 568 15.36 -2.75 -21.33
CA ASP A 568 15.71 -3.60 -22.47
C ASP A 568 15.40 -5.08 -22.20
N ALA A 569 15.67 -5.54 -20.97
CA ALA A 569 15.40 -6.91 -20.58
C ALA A 569 13.89 -7.18 -20.50
N ILE A 570 13.08 -6.21 -20.04
CA ILE A 570 11.60 -6.31 -20.07
C ILE A 570 11.09 -6.37 -21.51
N GLU A 571 11.52 -5.43 -22.37
CA GLU A 571 11.14 -5.37 -23.79
C GLU A 571 11.43 -6.70 -24.51
N LYS A 572 12.61 -7.28 -24.25
CA LYS A 572 13.01 -8.58 -24.83
C LYS A 572 12.27 -9.76 -24.18
N GLY A 573 11.66 -9.59 -23.02
CA GLY A 573 11.08 -10.67 -22.21
C GLY A 573 12.10 -11.49 -21.46
N ARG A 574 13.31 -10.97 -21.26
CA ARG A 574 14.38 -11.58 -20.45
C ARG A 574 14.13 -11.37 -18.96
N CYS A 575 12.88 -11.60 -18.54
CA CYS A 575 12.41 -11.44 -17.17
C CYS A 575 11.31 -12.45 -16.82
N TYR A 576 11.11 -12.64 -15.52
CA TYR A 576 9.91 -13.29 -14.95
C TYR A 576 9.28 -12.39 -13.90
N VAL A 577 7.99 -12.56 -13.67
CA VAL A 577 7.23 -11.81 -12.66
C VAL A 577 7.04 -12.65 -11.40
N SER A 578 7.03 -12.03 -10.23
CA SER A 578 6.83 -12.71 -8.95
C SER A 578 6.42 -11.76 -7.82
N ASP A 579 5.77 -12.32 -6.78
CA ASP A 579 5.54 -11.72 -5.46
C ASP A 579 6.81 -11.60 -4.57
N GLY A 580 7.96 -12.06 -5.07
CA GLY A 580 9.26 -12.13 -4.39
C GLY A 580 9.46 -13.35 -3.49
N PHE A 581 8.47 -14.24 -3.37
CA PHE A 581 8.59 -15.51 -2.63
C PHE A 581 8.74 -16.73 -3.54
N SER A 582 8.64 -16.56 -4.87
CA SER A 582 8.82 -17.62 -5.86
C SER A 582 9.69 -17.16 -7.04
N HIS A 583 10.81 -17.84 -7.31
CA HIS A 583 11.72 -17.48 -8.39
C HIS A 583 11.76 -18.56 -9.48
N LEU A 584 11.72 -18.13 -10.75
CA LEU A 584 11.75 -18.97 -11.96
C LEU A 584 12.94 -18.56 -12.84
N MET A 585 14.16 -18.78 -12.32
CA MET A 585 15.41 -18.32 -12.93
C MET A 585 15.90 -19.27 -14.02
N GLU A 586 16.76 -18.75 -14.91
CA GLU A 586 17.45 -19.53 -15.95
C GLU A 586 16.51 -20.40 -16.83
N PHE A 587 15.28 -19.91 -17.07
CA PHE A 587 14.32 -20.61 -17.93
C PHE A 587 14.84 -20.68 -19.37
N SER A 588 14.90 -21.89 -19.91
CA SER A 588 15.37 -22.15 -21.27
C SER A 588 14.62 -23.32 -21.91
N ALA A 589 14.61 -23.34 -23.24
CA ALA A 589 14.06 -24.42 -24.05
C ALA A 589 15.09 -24.85 -25.10
N ASN A 590 15.43 -26.13 -25.15
CA ASN A 590 16.51 -26.67 -26.02
C ASN A 590 17.82 -25.85 -25.94
N GLY A 591 18.12 -25.32 -24.75
CA GLY A 591 19.32 -24.51 -24.50
C GLY A 591 19.23 -23.06 -24.98
N VAL A 592 18.09 -22.59 -25.48
CA VAL A 592 17.81 -21.17 -25.75
C VAL A 592 17.21 -20.54 -24.49
N PRO A 593 17.89 -19.60 -23.82
CA PRO A 593 17.33 -18.88 -22.69
C PRO A 593 16.19 -17.95 -23.11
N VAL A 594 15.23 -17.75 -22.21
CA VAL A 594 14.17 -16.75 -22.40
C VAL A 594 14.78 -15.36 -22.57
N GLY A 595 14.27 -14.59 -23.53
CA GLY A 595 14.72 -13.23 -23.86
C GLY A 595 16.01 -13.17 -24.69
N GLU A 596 16.65 -14.31 -25.00
CA GLU A 596 17.77 -14.40 -25.93
C GLU A 596 17.32 -15.00 -27.26
N LYS A 597 17.98 -14.62 -28.36
CA LYS A 597 17.64 -15.10 -29.72
C LYS A 597 16.13 -15.01 -30.01
N ASN A 598 15.53 -13.86 -29.67
CA ASN A 598 14.08 -13.59 -29.78
C ASN A 598 13.16 -14.53 -28.99
N SER A 599 13.72 -15.28 -28.03
CA SER A 599 13.05 -16.38 -27.35
C SER A 599 12.54 -17.44 -28.33
N GLU A 600 13.31 -17.80 -29.37
CA GLU A 600 12.87 -18.73 -30.41
C GLU A 600 13.63 -20.07 -30.41
N VAL A 601 12.86 -21.16 -30.55
CA VAL A 601 13.35 -22.50 -30.82
C VAL A 601 12.71 -23.01 -32.09
N HIS A 602 13.51 -23.43 -33.08
CA HIS A 602 13.02 -23.96 -34.35
C HIS A 602 13.05 -25.49 -34.36
N LEU A 603 11.95 -26.11 -34.78
CA LEU A 603 11.82 -27.54 -35.04
C LEU A 603 11.44 -27.75 -36.51
N ALA A 604 12.19 -28.61 -37.21
CA ALA A 604 11.89 -28.94 -38.61
C ALA A 604 10.56 -29.69 -38.80
N LYS A 605 10.06 -30.34 -37.75
CA LYS A 605 8.78 -31.07 -37.70
C LYS A 605 8.30 -31.15 -36.26
N PRO A 606 7.02 -31.51 -36.00
CA PRO A 606 6.53 -31.73 -34.65
C PRO A 606 7.45 -32.66 -33.85
N GLY A 607 7.67 -32.33 -32.57
CA GLY A 607 8.66 -33.03 -31.77
C GLY A 607 8.73 -32.55 -30.34
N LYS A 608 9.71 -33.07 -29.60
CA LYS A 608 9.91 -32.73 -28.18
C LYS A 608 10.82 -31.53 -27.99
N VAL A 609 10.51 -30.75 -26.96
CA VAL A 609 11.36 -29.68 -26.46
C VAL A 609 11.69 -29.95 -25.01
N THR A 610 12.98 -29.85 -24.67
CA THR A 610 13.45 -29.96 -23.28
C THR A 610 13.47 -28.57 -22.66
N LEU A 611 12.68 -28.38 -21.61
CA LEU A 611 12.62 -27.16 -20.81
C LEU A 611 13.45 -27.32 -19.54
N LYS A 612 14.19 -26.28 -19.15
CA LYS A 612 14.97 -26.25 -17.91
C LYS A 612 14.82 -24.92 -17.19
N ALA A 613 14.88 -24.94 -15.86
CA ALA A 613 14.93 -23.75 -15.03
C ALA A 613 15.51 -24.05 -13.63
N GLN A 614 15.93 -23.00 -12.94
CA GLN A 614 16.22 -22.99 -11.51
C GLN A 614 15.05 -22.39 -10.76
N VAL A 615 14.41 -23.19 -9.90
CA VAL A 615 13.19 -22.79 -9.20
C VAL A 615 13.41 -22.79 -7.69
N ALA A 616 13.02 -21.69 -7.04
CA ALA A 616 13.02 -21.57 -5.59
C ALA A 616 11.67 -21.01 -5.12
N SER A 617 11.21 -21.39 -3.95
CA SER A 617 10.06 -20.76 -3.30
C SER A 617 10.16 -20.85 -1.80
N LEU A 618 9.56 -19.89 -1.09
CA LEU A 618 9.52 -19.88 0.37
C LEU A 618 8.08 -19.75 0.87
N LEU A 619 7.59 -20.81 1.51
CA LEU A 619 6.37 -20.80 2.31
C LEU A 619 6.71 -20.71 3.80
N ALA A 620 5.83 -20.11 4.58
CA ALA A 620 5.88 -20.28 6.04
C ALA A 620 5.68 -21.76 6.40
N GLU A 621 6.17 -22.21 7.56
CA GLU A 621 5.99 -23.61 7.97
C GLU A 621 4.51 -23.96 8.11
N ASN A 622 3.78 -23.11 8.82
CA ASN A 622 2.32 -23.17 8.93
C ASN A 622 1.71 -22.15 7.96
N PRO A 623 0.55 -22.45 7.34
CA PRO A 623 -0.10 -21.48 6.49
C PRO A 623 -0.44 -20.23 7.27
N LEU A 624 -0.32 -19.08 6.61
CA LEU A 624 -0.53 -17.79 7.25
C LEU A 624 -2.04 -17.55 7.49
N PRO A 625 -2.48 -17.15 8.71
CA PRO A 625 -3.90 -17.03 9.06
C PRO A 625 -4.72 -16.13 8.14
N GLU A 626 -4.11 -15.07 7.62
CA GLU A 626 -4.73 -14.14 6.68
C GLU A 626 -5.13 -14.81 5.35
N PHE A 627 -4.56 -15.98 5.02
CA PHE A 627 -4.90 -16.80 3.85
C PHE A 627 -5.82 -17.99 4.17
N TYR A 628 -6.26 -18.18 5.42
CA TYR A 628 -7.21 -19.24 5.77
C TYR A 628 -8.58 -19.05 5.08
N GLY A 629 -9.14 -20.11 4.50
CA GLY A 629 -10.54 -20.15 4.03
C GLY A 629 -10.84 -19.43 2.70
N GLN A 630 -9.84 -19.03 1.93
CA GLN A 630 -10.04 -18.23 0.71
C GLN A 630 -10.40 -19.04 -0.55
N LYS A 631 -11.51 -19.79 -0.51
CA LYS A 631 -12.36 -19.96 -1.69
C LYS A 631 -13.48 -18.96 -1.54
N ALA A 632 -13.76 -18.13 -2.54
CA ALA A 632 -14.98 -17.32 -2.52
C ALA A 632 -16.18 -18.25 -2.22
N PRO A 633 -17.03 -17.96 -1.21
CA PRO A 633 -18.17 -18.79 -0.92
C PRO A 633 -19.19 -18.70 -2.07
N PRO A 634 -19.92 -19.79 -2.39
CA PRO A 634 -21.08 -19.71 -3.29
C PRO A 634 -22.11 -18.71 -2.73
N GLY A 635 -22.57 -17.74 -3.53
CA GLY A 635 -23.63 -16.79 -3.14
C GLY A 635 -23.22 -15.33 -2.84
N SER A 636 -22.14 -14.82 -3.44
CA SER A 636 -21.67 -13.42 -3.32
C SER A 636 -22.53 -12.36 -4.03
N GLU A 637 -23.81 -12.63 -4.30
CA GLU A 637 -24.73 -11.84 -5.14
C GLU A 637 -25.15 -10.46 -4.57
N ASN A 638 -24.74 -10.10 -3.33
CA ASN A 638 -25.24 -8.91 -2.63
C ASN A 638 -24.17 -7.92 -2.13
N LEU A 639 -23.02 -7.81 -2.80
CA LEU A 639 -22.09 -6.68 -2.62
C LEU A 639 -22.42 -5.56 -3.63
N LYS A 640 -23.57 -4.90 -3.44
CA LYS A 640 -24.12 -3.91 -4.39
C LYS A 640 -23.81 -2.43 -4.09
N ASN A 641 -23.23 -2.11 -2.92
CA ASN A 641 -23.30 -0.72 -2.42
C ASN A 641 -22.02 0.14 -2.55
N TRP A 642 -20.96 -0.39 -3.16
CA TRP A 642 -19.80 0.42 -3.56
C TRP A 642 -19.38 -0.09 -4.93
N GLY A 643 -19.47 0.73 -5.98
CA GLY A 643 -19.23 0.38 -7.40
C GLY A 643 -17.80 -0.08 -7.72
N ARG A 644 -17.34 -1.15 -7.08
CA ARG A 644 -16.05 -1.80 -7.22
C ARG A 644 -16.26 -3.30 -7.02
N HIS A 645 -16.46 -4.01 -8.11
CA HIS A 645 -16.60 -5.48 -8.19
C HIS A 645 -15.30 -6.26 -7.84
N TYR A 646 -14.33 -5.65 -7.16
CA TYR A 646 -12.95 -6.15 -7.05
C TYR A 646 -12.74 -7.32 -6.08
N ASP A 647 -13.65 -7.54 -5.12
CA ASP A 647 -13.38 -8.41 -3.95
C ASP A 647 -14.02 -9.81 -4.01
N ALA A 648 -14.84 -10.13 -5.01
CA ALA A 648 -15.64 -11.36 -4.98
C ALA A 648 -14.81 -12.65 -5.21
N PHE A 649 -13.63 -12.57 -5.85
CA PHE A 649 -12.81 -13.75 -6.18
C PHE A 649 -11.43 -13.78 -5.52
N TYR A 650 -10.84 -12.63 -5.22
CA TYR A 650 -9.49 -12.53 -4.65
C TYR A 650 -9.37 -11.34 -3.69
N ARG A 651 -9.18 -11.61 -2.40
CA ARG A 651 -8.78 -10.57 -1.43
C ARG A 651 -7.31 -10.23 -1.69
N LYS A 652 -6.93 -8.95 -1.71
CA LYS A 652 -5.50 -8.56 -1.77
C LYS A 652 -4.67 -9.23 -0.66
N PRO A 653 -3.43 -9.68 -0.92
CA PRO A 653 -2.76 -9.66 -2.22
C PRO A 653 -3.30 -10.69 -3.20
N TYR A 654 -3.45 -10.29 -4.47
CA TYR A 654 -3.98 -11.11 -5.55
C TYR A 654 -3.02 -12.26 -5.88
N TRP A 655 -1.74 -11.92 -6.04
CA TRP A 655 -0.65 -12.85 -6.22
C TRP A 655 0.07 -13.09 -4.89
N HIS A 656 0.21 -14.34 -4.48
CA HIS A 656 0.97 -14.72 -3.30
C HIS A 656 1.26 -16.23 -3.27
N VAL A 657 2.46 -16.62 -2.87
CA VAL A 657 2.90 -18.02 -2.75
C VAL A 657 2.00 -18.87 -1.84
N GLU A 658 1.42 -18.30 -0.78
CA GLU A 658 0.49 -19.02 0.12
C GLU A 658 -0.78 -19.48 -0.60
N ARG A 659 -1.19 -18.81 -1.69
CA ARG A 659 -2.31 -19.25 -2.53
C ARG A 659 -1.93 -20.42 -3.43
N ALA A 660 -0.64 -20.57 -3.72
CA ALA A 660 -0.09 -21.70 -4.47
C ALA A 660 0.21 -22.91 -3.57
N ARG A 661 0.10 -22.78 -2.25
CA ARG A 661 0.33 -23.88 -1.29
C ARG A 661 -0.58 -25.06 -1.59
N ILE A 662 0.02 -26.24 -1.71
CA ILE A 662 -0.74 -27.49 -1.73
C ILE A 662 -1.32 -27.73 -0.32
N PRO A 663 -2.65 -27.91 -0.17
CA PRO A 663 -3.29 -28.02 1.14
C PRO A 663 -2.66 -29.09 2.03
N GLY A 664 -2.35 -28.71 3.27
CA GLY A 664 -1.74 -29.61 4.26
C GLY A 664 -0.23 -29.82 4.09
N THR A 665 0.42 -29.16 3.13
CA THR A 665 1.87 -29.29 2.90
C THR A 665 2.58 -27.93 2.87
N ARG A 666 3.92 -27.96 2.80
CA ARG A 666 4.79 -26.81 2.52
C ARG A 666 5.36 -26.91 1.11
N GLU A 667 4.50 -27.19 0.14
CA GLU A 667 4.87 -27.44 -1.25
C GLU A 667 4.04 -26.58 -2.20
N VAL A 668 4.63 -26.27 -3.36
CA VAL A 668 4.00 -25.50 -4.44
C VAL A 668 4.10 -26.26 -5.77
N PRO A 669 3.13 -26.09 -6.67
CA PRO A 669 3.17 -26.66 -8.00
C PRO A 669 3.96 -25.76 -8.96
N VAL A 670 4.96 -26.33 -9.64
CA VAL A 670 5.59 -25.73 -10.82
C VAL A 670 4.96 -26.35 -12.06
N GLU A 671 4.32 -25.53 -12.87
CA GLU A 671 3.59 -25.97 -14.06
C GLU A 671 4.31 -25.55 -15.34
N VAL A 672 4.37 -26.46 -16.30
CA VAL A 672 4.74 -26.16 -17.69
C VAL A 672 3.47 -25.79 -18.45
N ILE A 673 3.48 -24.60 -19.04
CA ILE A 673 2.37 -24.08 -19.82
C ILE A 673 2.71 -24.19 -21.30
N VAL A 674 1.81 -24.76 -22.09
CA VAL A 674 1.88 -24.77 -23.56
C VAL A 674 0.55 -24.21 -24.08
N ASN A 675 0.62 -23.11 -24.84
CA ASN A 675 -0.57 -22.45 -25.41
C ASN A 675 -1.67 -22.13 -24.37
N GLY A 676 -1.25 -21.74 -23.17
CA GLY A 676 -2.11 -21.36 -22.05
C GLY A 676 -2.57 -22.52 -21.16
N LYS A 677 -2.29 -23.77 -21.52
CA LYS A 677 -2.73 -24.96 -20.77
C LYS A 677 -1.56 -25.58 -19.98
N PRO A 678 -1.77 -25.98 -18.71
CA PRO A 678 -0.76 -26.75 -17.98
C PRO A 678 -0.66 -28.18 -18.54
N VAL A 679 0.49 -28.55 -19.11
CA VAL A 679 0.71 -29.86 -19.73
C VAL A 679 1.63 -30.78 -18.93
N ALA A 680 2.43 -30.22 -18.04
CA ALA A 680 3.26 -30.96 -17.10
C ALA A 680 3.36 -30.20 -15.78
N LYS A 681 3.66 -30.92 -14.70
CA LYS A 681 3.75 -30.36 -13.37
C LYS A 681 4.80 -31.09 -12.53
N ARG A 682 5.54 -30.35 -11.72
CA ARG A 682 6.40 -30.88 -10.65
C ARG A 682 6.07 -30.18 -9.35
N THR A 683 5.90 -30.94 -8.28
CA THR A 683 5.74 -30.40 -6.93
C THR A 683 7.11 -30.14 -6.32
N LEU A 684 7.32 -28.96 -5.75
CA LEU A 684 8.54 -28.59 -5.04
C LEU A 684 8.23 -28.18 -3.61
N LYS A 685 9.12 -28.54 -2.69
CA LYS A 685 9.10 -28.03 -1.33
C LYS A 685 9.52 -26.56 -1.33
N ALA A 686 8.70 -25.69 -0.75
CA ALA A 686 8.95 -24.27 -0.69
C ALA A 686 9.69 -23.90 0.60
N ASP A 687 10.92 -24.40 0.74
CA ASP A 687 11.79 -24.18 1.90
C ASP A 687 12.95 -23.21 1.63
N GLY A 688 12.91 -22.50 0.50
CA GLY A 688 13.91 -21.51 0.09
C GLY A 688 15.08 -22.09 -0.72
N ASN A 689 15.19 -23.41 -0.87
CA ASN A 689 16.24 -24.01 -1.68
C ASN A 689 16.01 -23.83 -3.18
N VAL A 690 17.11 -23.64 -3.92
CA VAL A 690 17.09 -23.64 -5.39
C VAL A 690 17.08 -25.07 -5.91
N ASN A 691 16.16 -25.37 -6.82
CA ASN A 691 15.97 -26.68 -7.43
C ASN A 691 16.11 -26.59 -8.94
N ASP A 692 16.97 -27.43 -9.53
CA ASP A 692 16.98 -27.63 -10.97
C ASP A 692 15.77 -28.48 -11.40
N VAL A 693 14.99 -27.95 -12.35
CA VAL A 693 13.86 -28.64 -12.95
C VAL A 693 14.07 -28.84 -14.44
N SER A 694 13.61 -29.98 -14.95
CA SER A 694 13.65 -30.32 -16.37
C SER A 694 12.36 -31.01 -16.77
N PHE A 695 11.85 -30.68 -17.96
CA PHE A 695 10.65 -31.27 -18.53
C PHE A 695 10.88 -31.55 -20.01
N ASP A 696 10.34 -32.64 -20.53
CA ASP A 696 10.23 -32.88 -21.96
C ASP A 696 8.77 -32.76 -22.36
N VAL A 697 8.46 -31.84 -23.27
CA VAL A 697 7.09 -31.58 -23.74
C VAL A 697 6.97 -31.80 -25.23
N ASP A 698 5.87 -32.43 -25.64
CA ASP A 698 5.53 -32.64 -27.04
C ASP A 698 4.92 -31.35 -27.63
N ILE A 699 5.48 -30.91 -28.76
CA ILE A 699 5.05 -29.73 -29.50
C ILE A 699 4.50 -30.17 -30.87
N PRO A 700 3.17 -30.30 -31.00
CA PRO A 700 2.54 -30.81 -32.24
C PRO A 700 2.51 -29.79 -33.38
N HIS A 701 2.61 -28.50 -33.08
CA HIS A 701 2.62 -27.37 -34.01
C HIS A 701 3.25 -26.15 -33.33
N SER A 702 3.52 -25.08 -34.08
CA SER A 702 4.12 -23.86 -33.54
C SER A 702 3.34 -23.35 -32.32
N SER A 703 4.04 -23.27 -31.19
CA SER A 703 3.46 -23.05 -29.87
C SER A 703 4.33 -22.10 -29.06
N TRP A 704 3.79 -21.58 -27.97
CA TRP A 704 4.62 -20.93 -26.95
C TRP A 704 4.63 -21.77 -25.67
N VAL A 705 5.74 -21.69 -24.93
CA VAL A 705 5.97 -22.43 -23.69
C VAL A 705 6.43 -21.51 -22.57
N ALA A 706 5.96 -21.74 -21.35
CA ALA A 706 6.34 -20.97 -20.16
C ALA A 706 6.32 -21.84 -18.90
N LEU A 707 6.90 -21.32 -17.80
CA LEU A 707 6.74 -21.88 -16.47
C LEU A 707 5.93 -20.94 -15.58
N ARG A 708 5.17 -21.52 -14.65
CA ARG A 708 4.50 -20.74 -13.59
C ARG A 708 4.39 -21.51 -12.28
N ILE A 709 4.23 -20.74 -11.21
CA ILE A 709 3.66 -21.17 -9.93
C ILE A 709 2.44 -20.27 -9.76
N LEU A 710 1.23 -20.77 -9.98
CA LEU A 710 0.02 -19.92 -9.97
C LEU A 710 -0.56 -19.81 -8.54
N PRO A 711 -0.87 -18.61 -8.02
CA PRO A 711 -0.58 -17.26 -8.52
C PRO A 711 0.56 -16.59 -7.73
N SER A 712 1.80 -17.02 -7.95
CA SER A 712 2.99 -16.54 -7.26
C SER A 712 4.06 -16.00 -8.22
N ALA A 713 4.28 -16.70 -9.35
CA ALA A 713 5.28 -16.33 -10.34
C ALA A 713 4.95 -16.87 -11.75
N HIS A 714 5.41 -16.17 -12.79
CA HIS A 714 5.26 -16.59 -14.19
C HIS A 714 6.45 -16.11 -15.05
N THR A 715 7.00 -16.97 -15.90
CA THR A 715 8.06 -16.55 -16.86
C THR A 715 7.46 -15.88 -18.09
N ASN A 716 8.23 -15.06 -18.80
CA ASN A 716 7.91 -14.78 -20.19
C ASN A 716 8.01 -16.05 -21.08
N PRO A 717 7.34 -16.09 -22.24
CA PRO A 717 7.30 -17.29 -23.08
C PRO A 717 8.56 -17.47 -23.92
N ILE A 718 8.86 -18.73 -24.23
CA ILE A 718 9.70 -19.12 -25.36
C ILE A 718 8.79 -19.61 -26.48
N PHE A 719 9.04 -19.15 -27.70
CA PHE A 719 8.28 -19.45 -28.90
C PHE A 719 8.93 -20.61 -29.64
N VAL A 720 8.22 -21.73 -29.76
CA VAL A 720 8.65 -22.89 -30.52
C VAL A 720 8.02 -22.82 -31.90
N VAL A 721 8.83 -22.53 -32.92
CA VAL A 721 8.43 -22.47 -34.32
C VAL A 721 8.62 -23.84 -34.95
N VAL A 722 7.56 -24.43 -35.48
CA VAL A 722 7.57 -25.74 -36.12
C VAL A 722 7.34 -25.58 -37.61
N ASP A 723 8.21 -26.15 -38.44
CA ASP A 723 8.07 -26.16 -39.91
C ASP A 723 7.92 -24.73 -40.49
N GLU A 724 8.60 -23.76 -39.86
CA GLU A 724 8.53 -22.32 -40.20
C GLU A 724 7.11 -21.73 -40.20
N LYS A 725 6.14 -22.41 -39.57
CA LYS A 725 4.75 -21.93 -39.49
C LYS A 725 4.59 -20.96 -38.32
N PRO A 726 3.75 -19.92 -38.46
CA PRO A 726 3.49 -19.01 -37.36
C PRO A 726 2.73 -19.70 -36.23
N ILE A 727 2.84 -19.16 -35.01
CA ILE A 727 2.01 -19.59 -33.89
C ILE A 727 0.58 -19.13 -34.13
N ARG A 728 -0.31 -20.11 -34.34
CA ARG A 728 -1.77 -19.94 -34.47
C ARG A 728 -2.46 -21.11 -33.76
N SER A 729 -2.14 -21.24 -32.48
CA SER A 729 -2.28 -22.48 -31.72
C SER A 729 -3.68 -22.73 -31.16
N SER A 730 -4.62 -21.79 -31.33
CA SER A 730 -6.02 -22.00 -30.97
C SER A 730 -6.93 -21.07 -31.77
N ARG A 731 -7.74 -21.67 -32.64
CA ARG A 731 -8.80 -21.01 -33.40
C ARG A 731 -9.78 -20.33 -32.44
N ARG A 732 -10.21 -21.04 -31.39
CA ARG A 732 -11.13 -20.52 -30.37
C ARG A 732 -10.57 -19.29 -29.66
N SER A 733 -9.25 -19.22 -29.44
CA SER A 733 -8.60 -18.03 -28.87
C SER A 733 -8.67 -16.84 -29.84
N VAL A 734 -8.44 -17.06 -31.14
CA VAL A 734 -8.55 -15.98 -32.14
C VAL A 734 -9.99 -15.50 -32.29
N GLU A 735 -10.98 -16.40 -32.27
CA GLU A 735 -12.40 -16.03 -32.26
C GLU A 735 -12.78 -15.23 -31.01
N TRP A 736 -12.22 -15.60 -29.85
CA TRP A 736 -12.39 -14.84 -28.62
C TRP A 736 -11.78 -13.44 -28.74
N CYS A 737 -10.56 -13.31 -29.27
CA CYS A 737 -9.93 -12.01 -29.49
C CYS A 737 -10.76 -11.11 -30.41
N LEU A 738 -11.28 -11.66 -31.51
CA LEU A 738 -12.12 -10.90 -32.45
C LEU A 738 -13.40 -10.37 -31.78
N LYS A 739 -14.08 -11.21 -30.99
CA LYS A 739 -15.26 -10.79 -30.21
C LYS A 739 -14.90 -9.74 -29.16
N CYS A 740 -13.72 -9.84 -28.56
CA CYS A 740 -13.22 -8.86 -27.61
C CYS A 740 -12.95 -7.50 -28.26
N VAL A 741 -12.47 -7.44 -29.50
CA VAL A 741 -12.35 -6.17 -30.24
C VAL A 741 -13.72 -5.50 -30.39
N ASP A 742 -14.77 -6.25 -30.71
CA ASP A 742 -16.13 -5.71 -30.86
C ASP A 742 -16.73 -5.25 -29.53
N GLN A 743 -16.51 -6.02 -28.45
CA GLN A 743 -16.96 -5.64 -27.11
C GLN A 743 -16.20 -4.42 -26.59
N CYS A 744 -14.88 -4.36 -26.79
CA CYS A 744 -14.05 -3.21 -26.43
C CYS A 744 -14.51 -1.96 -27.18
N TRP A 745 -14.84 -2.07 -28.48
CA TRP A 745 -15.38 -0.94 -29.26
C TRP A 745 -16.65 -0.39 -28.62
N THR A 746 -17.59 -1.29 -28.31
CA THR A 746 -18.88 -0.93 -27.69
C THR A 746 -18.70 -0.19 -26.36
N SER A 747 -17.68 -0.59 -25.58
CA SER A 747 -17.36 0.06 -24.30
C SER A 747 -16.66 1.40 -24.45
N LYS A 748 -15.71 1.52 -25.40
CA LYS A 748 -14.76 2.64 -25.47
C LYS A 748 -15.11 3.73 -26.48
N GLU A 749 -15.88 3.44 -27.53
CA GLU A 749 -16.29 4.43 -28.54
C GLU A 749 -16.82 5.75 -27.93
N PRO A 750 -17.67 5.74 -26.88
CA PRO A 750 -18.20 6.97 -26.29
C PRO A 750 -17.16 7.81 -25.54
N THR A 751 -15.95 7.30 -25.36
CA THR A 751 -14.89 7.94 -24.57
C THR A 751 -13.90 8.75 -25.40
N TYR A 752 -13.89 8.56 -26.72
CA TYR A 752 -12.99 9.27 -27.64
C TYR A 752 -13.51 10.68 -27.95
N ASP A 753 -12.59 11.62 -28.05
CA ASP A 753 -12.87 12.97 -28.52
C ASP A 753 -13.29 12.95 -30.01
N GLU A 754 -14.11 13.92 -30.41
CA GLU A 754 -14.71 13.94 -31.76
C GLU A 754 -13.68 13.93 -32.89
N ASP A 755 -12.52 14.56 -32.68
CA ASP A 755 -11.43 14.64 -33.64
C ASP A 755 -10.54 13.38 -33.70
N GLU A 756 -10.67 12.46 -32.73
CA GLU A 756 -9.96 11.17 -32.72
C GLU A 756 -10.83 9.97 -33.12
N LYS A 757 -12.15 10.15 -33.26
CA LYS A 757 -13.07 9.04 -33.57
C LYS A 757 -12.76 8.30 -34.87
N GLU A 758 -12.32 9.00 -35.92
CA GLU A 758 -11.97 8.33 -37.17
C GLU A 758 -10.70 7.49 -37.04
N ASP A 759 -9.70 8.00 -36.32
CA ASP A 759 -8.47 7.25 -36.00
C ASP A 759 -8.78 6.01 -35.16
N ALA A 760 -9.67 6.14 -34.17
CA ALA A 760 -10.14 5.02 -33.37
C ALA A 760 -10.86 3.97 -34.23
N ARG A 761 -11.77 4.37 -35.12
CA ARG A 761 -12.44 3.42 -36.05
C ARG A 761 -11.42 2.69 -36.92
N ALA A 762 -10.43 3.40 -37.44
CA ALA A 762 -9.38 2.81 -38.27
C ALA A 762 -8.54 1.79 -37.49
N ALA A 763 -8.16 2.10 -36.25
CA ALA A 763 -7.40 1.20 -35.38
C ALA A 763 -8.18 -0.09 -35.07
N TYR A 764 -9.46 0.02 -34.71
CA TYR A 764 -10.30 -1.15 -34.42
C TYR A 764 -10.57 -1.98 -35.68
N GLU A 765 -10.78 -1.38 -36.85
CA GLU A 765 -10.95 -2.15 -38.09
C GLU A 765 -9.66 -2.86 -38.50
N HIS A 766 -8.50 -2.22 -38.33
CA HIS A 766 -7.21 -2.88 -38.52
C HIS A 766 -7.10 -4.13 -37.64
N ALA A 767 -7.42 -4.01 -36.35
CA ALA A 767 -7.41 -5.15 -35.44
C ALA A 767 -8.35 -6.28 -35.91
N ARG A 768 -9.58 -5.95 -36.35
CA ARG A 768 -10.52 -6.94 -36.90
C ARG A 768 -9.93 -7.66 -38.12
N VAL A 769 -9.32 -6.94 -39.06
CA VAL A 769 -8.68 -7.53 -40.24
C VAL A 769 -7.54 -8.46 -39.85
N VAL A 770 -6.68 -8.04 -38.92
CA VAL A 770 -5.57 -8.87 -38.42
C VAL A 770 -6.08 -10.15 -37.78
N TYR A 771 -7.06 -10.08 -36.89
CA TYR A 771 -7.61 -11.27 -36.24
C TYR A 771 -8.33 -12.20 -37.22
N ARG A 772 -9.12 -11.67 -38.17
CA ARG A 772 -9.78 -12.49 -39.21
C ARG A 772 -8.74 -13.25 -40.05
N LYS A 773 -7.65 -12.59 -40.47
CA LYS A 773 -6.55 -13.25 -41.17
C LYS A 773 -5.93 -14.37 -40.33
N ARG A 774 -5.62 -14.11 -39.06
CA ARG A 774 -5.03 -15.12 -38.16
C ARG A 774 -5.99 -16.28 -37.84
N LEU A 775 -7.30 -16.03 -37.91
CA LEU A 775 -8.32 -17.06 -37.73
C LEU A 775 -8.31 -18.06 -38.89
N GLU A 776 -8.10 -17.59 -40.11
CA GLU A 776 -7.94 -18.44 -41.30
C GLU A 776 -6.64 -19.26 -41.25
N GLU A 777 -5.59 -18.72 -40.63
CA GLU A 777 -4.28 -19.36 -40.46
C GLU A 777 -4.23 -20.37 -39.27
N SER A 778 -5.29 -20.47 -38.46
CA SER A 778 -5.28 -21.28 -37.23
C SER A 778 -5.26 -22.78 -37.49
N VAL A 779 -4.39 -23.49 -36.76
CA VAL A 779 -4.07 -24.91 -37.03
C VAL A 779 -4.62 -25.89 -35.98
N ALA A 780 -5.20 -25.39 -34.90
CA ALA A 780 -5.79 -26.17 -33.83
C ALA A 780 -7.04 -25.46 -33.28
N GLU A 781 -7.95 -26.23 -32.68
CA GLU A 781 -9.18 -25.72 -32.06
C GLU A 781 -8.92 -24.85 -30.83
#